data_AF-A0A8B7XPD8-F1
#
_entry.id   AF-A0A8B7XPD8-F1
#
_cell.length_a   1.000
_cell.length_b   1.000
_cell.length_c   1.000
_cell.angle_alpha   90.00
_cell.angle_beta   90.00
_cell.angle_gamma   90.00
#
_symmetry.space_group_name_H-M   'P 1'
#
loop_
_entity.id
_entity.type
_entity.pdbx_description
1 polymer ?
#
loop_
_entity_poly.entity_id
_entity_poly.type
_entity_poly.pdbx_seq_one_letter_code
_entity_poly.pdbx_strand_id
1 'polypeptide(L)'
;MGRRDNGTGRKRNSYASNGHHKHTNNNNHHHHHHHGKANGFEPVRNGKLHTSSRTAKQNGQQSLAWTHYVSMVVGFMLALYLGYRNACYIDALHENRLWFSNIKEVEREISFRTEAGFYYSFYKQIVFAPSIVEGLYALTHDNDTENWRTINALERFNIYQEVVLGIIYRTFGFIQRAYPPIFFYIYSVFSLHGLYLVALYCTAWMLTRSWLAGVLASAFYVFNKDDTTRVDYTIPLRESFALPMLFLQMACITYYLRPITTVMRQRLCVAVTLLSSFLFVLTWQFAQFVFLLQAMALYGSASLQMVPRHKVVRLLLLQAVCILSVCILQFFNKMLLGSLVFSFIMAALLDLRLQGSRPYSGGILTSFAKLLVHIALVLILTVLINMTMKFAIGLEADQHIYKFLTAKFGIANTRDFDALMYQCNGAFGFLPVDTFWRLSRRLVFPLYMAVMVGLLIALATAVYQNWRNQADLARAKKDDDTPPSQEALDSIHLLSDRPELAYLAIQSVFSACLALAIQRLKYLWLPHVCVLAAFGVSDYQTWRALLTRLGFKSESGVQSARHVATFLVLALVLSISLPRVYTELEELREFYDPDTVELMNWIREQTPKATVYSGSMQLLAGVKLCTGRRLTNHPHYEDKELRERTLQLYQYYGRRMPKEVYNIHKAMGTDYIILEDSICYARAAALGCRLPDLIDISNGHLYNGAQAEELKFLAEAKVGRFCDVIKQQTAEYTRYFYLAFHNKTFRVYKVL
;
A
#
# COMPACT_ATOMS: atom_id res chain seq x y z
N MET A 1 40.41 19.30 -57.24
CA MET A 1 41.82 19.15 -56.83
C MET A 1 41.85 18.47 -55.45
N GLY A 2 42.86 17.70 -55.00
CA GLY A 2 44.32 17.73 -55.27
C GLY A 2 44.97 18.74 -54.30
N ARG A 3 46.02 18.43 -53.52
CA ARG A 3 47.13 17.45 -53.61
C ARG A 3 47.61 17.07 -52.16
N ARG A 4 48.13 15.85 -51.89
CA ARG A 4 49.57 15.41 -51.81
C ARG A 4 50.46 16.21 -50.83
N ASP A 5 51.49 15.68 -50.16
CA ASP A 5 52.11 14.32 -49.99
C ASP A 5 53.13 14.41 -48.80
N ASN A 6 53.78 13.39 -48.21
CA ASN A 6 53.56 11.93 -48.01
C ASN A 6 54.74 11.37 -47.12
N GLY A 7 54.56 10.23 -46.43
CA GLY A 7 55.63 9.48 -45.72
C GLY A 7 55.73 9.69 -44.19
N THR A 8 56.39 8.86 -43.38
CA THR A 8 57.08 7.55 -43.58
C THR A 8 57.06 6.71 -42.28
N GLY A 9 57.33 5.38 -42.30
CA GLY A 9 57.59 4.61 -41.06
C GLY A 9 57.37 3.08 -41.09
N ARG A 10 58.42 2.30 -41.40
CA ARG A 10 58.42 0.81 -41.52
C ARG A 10 57.90 0.02 -40.29
N LYS A 11 57.15 -1.07 -40.56
CA LYS A 11 57.11 -2.30 -39.73
C LYS A 11 58.30 -3.23 -40.07
N ARG A 12 58.54 -4.29 -39.27
CA ARG A 12 59.55 -5.35 -39.54
C ARG A 12 58.96 -6.75 -39.29
N ASN A 13 59.43 -7.76 -40.04
CA ASN A 13 58.96 -9.16 -40.01
C ASN A 13 59.92 -10.07 -39.25
N SER A 14 59.45 -11.27 -38.86
CA SER A 14 60.26 -12.50 -38.95
C SER A 14 59.41 -13.79 -39.04
N TYR A 15 59.79 -14.65 -39.99
CA TYR A 15 59.78 -16.13 -40.09
C TYR A 15 59.37 -16.98 -38.86
N ALA A 16 58.83 -18.22 -38.94
CA ALA A 16 58.42 -19.15 -40.04
C ALA A 16 57.29 -20.11 -39.49
N SER A 17 56.96 -21.36 -39.90
CA SER A 17 57.51 -22.38 -40.84
C SER A 17 56.45 -23.43 -41.27
N ASN A 18 56.87 -24.52 -41.94
CA ASN A 18 56.01 -25.56 -42.57
C ASN A 18 55.78 -26.86 -41.75
N GLY A 19 54.73 -27.61 -42.11
CA GLY A 19 54.54 -29.04 -41.77
C GLY A 19 53.38 -29.69 -42.56
N HIS A 20 53.64 -30.77 -43.31
CA HIS A 20 52.66 -31.52 -44.12
C HIS A 20 52.30 -32.87 -43.50
N HIS A 21 51.09 -33.40 -43.75
CA HIS A 21 50.92 -34.63 -44.56
C HIS A 21 49.44 -34.96 -44.93
N LYS A 22 49.30 -35.85 -45.93
CA LYS A 22 48.07 -36.53 -46.39
C LYS A 22 48.30 -38.07 -46.37
N HIS A 23 47.26 -38.83 -46.75
CA HIS A 23 47.15 -40.31 -46.90
C HIS A 23 46.72 -41.06 -45.62
N THR A 24 45.99 -42.18 -45.66
CA THR A 24 45.49 -43.01 -46.80
C THR A 24 44.15 -43.71 -46.49
N ASN A 25 43.49 -44.28 -47.51
CA ASN A 25 42.51 -45.37 -47.35
C ASN A 25 43.11 -46.56 -46.56
N ASN A 26 42.25 -47.34 -45.90
CA ASN A 26 42.26 -48.78 -46.18
C ASN A 26 40.88 -49.42 -46.04
N ASN A 27 40.59 -50.41 -46.89
CA ASN A 27 39.44 -51.31 -46.73
C ASN A 27 39.82 -52.44 -45.75
N ASN A 28 38.81 -53.11 -45.18
CA ASN A 28 38.80 -54.56 -45.30
C ASN A 28 37.39 -55.14 -45.22
N HIS A 29 37.09 -56.09 -46.10
CA HIS A 29 35.92 -56.95 -45.97
C HIS A 29 36.19 -58.04 -44.94
N HIS A 30 35.12 -58.57 -44.33
CA HIS A 30 34.95 -60.02 -44.32
C HIS A 30 33.46 -60.37 -44.46
N HIS A 31 33.08 -60.85 -45.64
CA HIS A 31 31.89 -61.69 -45.77
C HIS A 31 32.23 -63.08 -45.21
N HIS A 32 31.27 -63.68 -44.50
CA HIS A 32 31.10 -65.14 -44.50
C HIS A 32 29.62 -65.45 -44.70
N HIS A 33 29.29 -66.01 -45.87
CA HIS A 33 28.01 -66.68 -46.08
C HIS A 33 28.10 -68.11 -45.54
N HIS A 34 27.01 -68.59 -44.94
CA HIS A 34 26.65 -70.01 -44.97
C HIS A 34 25.13 -70.14 -45.07
N HIS A 35 24.67 -70.98 -46.00
CA HIS A 35 23.25 -71.34 -46.10
C HIS A 35 22.91 -72.48 -45.13
N GLY A 36 21.74 -72.39 -44.51
CA GLY A 36 21.08 -73.47 -43.76
C GLY A 36 19.59 -73.48 -44.08
N LYS A 37 18.97 -74.67 -44.13
CA LYS A 37 17.55 -74.83 -44.52
C LYS A 37 16.59 -74.77 -43.31
N ALA A 38 15.31 -74.62 -43.64
CA ALA A 38 14.20 -74.46 -42.72
C ALA A 38 14.05 -75.54 -41.63
N ASN A 39 13.47 -75.14 -40.51
CA ASN A 39 12.28 -75.77 -39.94
C ASN A 39 11.49 -74.73 -39.11
N GLY A 40 10.18 -74.91 -38.99
CA GLY A 40 9.28 -73.91 -38.39
C GLY A 40 8.95 -74.17 -36.91
N PHE A 41 8.59 -73.10 -36.19
CA PHE A 41 7.92 -73.16 -34.89
C PHE A 41 7.00 -71.92 -34.73
N GLU A 42 5.92 -72.06 -33.96
CA GLU A 42 4.87 -71.03 -33.84
C GLU A 42 5.24 -69.82 -32.96
N PRO A 43 4.67 -68.62 -33.21
CA PRO A 43 4.96 -67.42 -32.43
C PRO A 43 4.15 -67.36 -31.12
N VAL A 44 4.81 -67.57 -29.97
CA VAL A 44 4.19 -67.39 -28.64
C VAL A 44 3.82 -65.92 -28.37
N ARG A 45 2.59 -65.70 -27.94
CA ARG A 45 1.81 -64.46 -28.11
C ARG A 45 2.03 -63.37 -27.04
N ASN A 46 3.27 -62.88 -26.85
CA ASN A 46 3.61 -61.93 -25.76
C ASN A 46 3.54 -60.41 -26.09
N GLY A 47 2.75 -60.00 -27.09
CA GLY A 47 2.72 -58.61 -27.59
C GLY A 47 1.76 -57.60 -26.91
N LYS A 48 0.84 -58.03 -26.03
CA LYS A 48 -0.31 -57.17 -25.61
C LYS A 48 -0.19 -56.43 -24.27
N LEU A 49 0.71 -56.81 -23.36
CA LEU A 49 0.77 -56.18 -22.02
C LEU A 49 1.51 -54.84 -21.99
N HIS A 50 2.53 -54.66 -22.85
CA HIS A 50 3.40 -53.48 -22.85
C HIS A 50 2.83 -52.25 -23.57
N THR A 51 1.87 -52.44 -24.48
CA THR A 51 1.18 -51.36 -25.20
C THR A 51 0.07 -50.75 -24.35
N SER A 52 -0.76 -51.58 -23.71
CA SER A 52 -1.85 -51.14 -22.83
C SER A 52 -1.36 -50.27 -21.65
N SER A 53 -0.21 -50.62 -21.07
CA SER A 53 0.39 -49.85 -19.95
C SER A 53 0.99 -48.50 -20.38
N ARG A 54 1.44 -48.37 -21.64
CA ARG A 54 1.86 -47.07 -22.21
C ARG A 54 0.67 -46.18 -22.55
N THR A 55 -0.35 -46.69 -23.23
CA THR A 55 -1.57 -45.92 -23.55
C THR A 55 -2.33 -45.52 -22.29
N ALA A 56 -2.44 -46.39 -21.27
CA ALA A 56 -3.04 -46.03 -19.99
C ALA A 56 -2.27 -44.90 -19.27
N LYS A 57 -0.93 -44.91 -19.31
CA LYS A 57 -0.11 -43.80 -18.75
C LYS A 57 -0.25 -42.50 -19.54
N GLN A 58 -0.29 -42.56 -20.88
CA GLN A 58 -0.50 -41.36 -21.71
C GLN A 58 -1.91 -40.77 -21.53
N ASN A 59 -2.96 -41.60 -21.53
CA ASN A 59 -4.33 -41.16 -21.27
C ASN A 59 -4.47 -40.59 -19.84
N GLY A 60 -3.82 -41.21 -18.85
CA GLY A 60 -3.75 -40.68 -17.48
C GLY A 60 -3.06 -39.32 -17.39
N GLN A 61 -1.94 -39.13 -18.10
CA GLN A 61 -1.24 -37.83 -18.16
C GLN A 61 -2.05 -36.75 -18.89
N GLN A 62 -2.74 -37.10 -19.99
CA GLN A 62 -3.65 -36.19 -20.68
C GLN A 62 -4.86 -35.82 -19.81
N SER A 63 -5.47 -36.78 -19.12
CA SER A 63 -6.55 -36.54 -18.17
C SER A 63 -6.13 -35.63 -17.02
N LEU A 64 -4.91 -35.79 -16.50
CA LEU A 64 -4.37 -34.94 -15.43
C LEU A 64 -4.06 -33.51 -15.93
N ALA A 65 -3.55 -33.38 -17.16
CA ALA A 65 -3.35 -32.07 -17.79
C ALA A 65 -4.68 -31.35 -18.03
N TRP A 66 -5.72 -32.08 -18.45
CA TRP A 66 -7.07 -31.54 -18.66
C TRP A 66 -7.71 -31.05 -17.35
N THR A 67 -7.66 -31.83 -16.27
CA THR A 67 -8.22 -31.40 -14.97
C THR A 67 -7.46 -30.20 -14.38
N HIS A 68 -6.13 -30.13 -14.55
CA HIS A 68 -5.36 -28.93 -14.20
C HIS A 68 -5.76 -27.70 -15.04
N TYR A 69 -5.97 -27.86 -16.35
CA TYR A 69 -6.43 -26.77 -17.22
C TYR A 69 -7.83 -26.27 -16.83
N VAL A 70 -8.80 -27.18 -16.67
CA VAL A 70 -10.16 -26.84 -16.23
C VAL A 70 -10.14 -26.16 -14.87
N SER A 71 -9.37 -26.68 -13.90
CA SER A 71 -9.23 -26.03 -12.58
C SER A 71 -8.59 -24.63 -12.65
N MET A 72 -7.76 -24.35 -13.66
CA MET A 72 -7.17 -23.02 -13.87
C MET A 72 -8.19 -22.06 -14.51
N VAL A 73 -8.99 -22.53 -15.48
CA VAL A 73 -10.06 -21.72 -16.09
C VAL A 73 -11.13 -21.40 -15.04
N VAL A 74 -11.65 -22.40 -14.31
CA VAL A 74 -12.64 -22.22 -13.25
C VAL A 74 -12.12 -21.27 -12.16
N GLY A 75 -10.89 -21.48 -11.68
CA GLY A 75 -10.29 -20.64 -10.65
C GLY A 75 -10.13 -19.18 -11.07
N PHE A 76 -9.81 -18.91 -12.34
CA PHE A 76 -9.69 -17.55 -12.89
C PHE A 76 -11.05 -16.88 -13.13
N MET A 77 -12.02 -17.59 -13.70
CA MET A 77 -13.39 -17.09 -13.86
C MET A 77 -14.04 -16.76 -12.52
N LEU A 78 -13.81 -17.59 -11.49
CA LEU A 78 -14.29 -17.33 -10.14
C LEU A 78 -13.58 -16.14 -9.48
N ALA A 79 -12.29 -15.90 -9.76
CA ALA A 79 -11.59 -14.71 -9.31
C ALA A 79 -12.24 -13.43 -9.85
N LEU A 80 -12.47 -13.38 -11.17
CA LEU A 80 -13.12 -12.23 -11.83
C LEU A 80 -14.56 -12.04 -11.35
N TYR A 81 -15.32 -13.13 -11.19
CA TYR A 81 -16.68 -13.08 -10.66
C TYR A 81 -16.74 -12.52 -9.24
N LEU A 82 -15.86 -12.97 -8.34
CA LEU A 82 -15.79 -12.45 -6.97
C LEU A 82 -15.34 -10.98 -6.94
N GLY A 83 -14.37 -10.59 -7.77
CA GLY A 83 -13.94 -9.20 -7.91
C GLY A 83 -15.07 -8.28 -8.38
N TYR A 84 -15.80 -8.69 -9.42
CA TYR A 84 -16.98 -7.97 -9.93
C TYR A 84 -18.09 -7.88 -8.87
N ARG A 85 -18.44 -9.00 -8.23
CA ARG A 85 -19.46 -9.02 -7.16
C ARG A 85 -19.07 -8.16 -5.96
N ASN A 86 -17.79 -8.05 -5.62
CA ASN A 86 -17.31 -7.14 -4.58
C ASN A 86 -17.46 -5.66 -4.98
N ALA A 87 -17.20 -5.30 -6.24
CA ALA A 87 -17.46 -3.94 -6.73
C ALA A 87 -18.96 -3.61 -6.63
N CYS A 88 -19.86 -4.49 -7.10
CA CYS A 88 -21.31 -4.32 -6.98
C CYS A 88 -21.82 -4.32 -5.51
N TYR A 89 -21.15 -5.04 -4.61
CA TYR A 89 -21.50 -5.06 -3.19
C TYR A 89 -21.15 -3.75 -2.49
N ILE A 90 -19.97 -3.18 -2.79
CA ILE A 90 -19.57 -1.86 -2.31
C ILE A 90 -20.50 -0.77 -2.88
N ASP A 91 -20.89 -0.89 -4.15
CA ASP A 91 -21.85 0.00 -4.82
C ASP A 91 -23.24 -0.04 -4.15
N ALA A 92 -23.80 -1.24 -3.93
CA ALA A 92 -25.07 -1.41 -3.23
C ALA A 92 -25.03 -0.86 -1.78
N LEU A 93 -23.93 -1.07 -1.06
CA LEU A 93 -23.74 -0.47 0.28
C LEU A 93 -23.65 1.05 0.24
N HIS A 94 -23.08 1.64 -0.81
CA HIS A 94 -22.98 3.07 -0.98
C HIS A 94 -24.35 3.70 -1.30
N GLU A 95 -25.10 3.11 -2.23
CA GLU A 95 -26.46 3.55 -2.57
C GLU A 95 -27.39 3.42 -1.35
N ASN A 96 -27.41 2.27 -0.68
CA ASN A 96 -28.27 2.03 0.47
C ASN A 96 -28.00 2.97 1.65
N ARG A 97 -26.76 3.49 1.80
CA ARG A 97 -26.38 4.34 2.94
C ARG A 97 -26.57 5.84 2.73
N LEU A 98 -26.62 6.30 1.47
CA LEU A 98 -26.70 7.72 1.13
C LEU A 98 -27.90 8.07 0.24
N TRP A 99 -28.59 7.07 -0.32
CA TRP A 99 -29.59 7.19 -1.39
C TRP A 99 -29.03 7.96 -2.60
N PHE A 100 -27.76 7.68 -2.94
CA PHE A 100 -26.89 8.51 -3.76
C PHE A 100 -27.44 8.79 -5.17
N SER A 101 -28.16 7.85 -5.77
CA SER A 101 -28.79 8.01 -7.07
C SER A 101 -29.96 9.00 -7.09
N ASN A 102 -30.61 9.25 -5.94
CA ASN A 102 -31.83 10.06 -5.86
C ASN A 102 -31.61 11.48 -5.30
N ILE A 103 -30.58 11.69 -4.47
CA ILE A 103 -30.20 13.02 -3.96
C ILE A 103 -29.61 13.94 -5.06
N LYS A 104 -29.62 15.26 -4.82
CA LYS A 104 -29.14 16.28 -5.77
C LYS A 104 -27.62 16.31 -5.87
N GLU A 105 -27.08 16.88 -6.95
CA GLU A 105 -25.62 16.98 -7.16
C GLU A 105 -24.88 17.67 -6.01
N VAL A 106 -25.44 18.76 -5.45
CA VAL A 106 -24.86 19.45 -4.28
C VAL A 106 -24.82 18.55 -3.04
N GLU A 107 -25.84 17.72 -2.82
CA GLU A 107 -25.91 16.79 -1.69
C GLU A 107 -24.89 15.65 -1.87
N ARG A 108 -24.74 15.12 -3.10
CA ARG A 108 -23.67 14.17 -3.46
C ARG A 108 -22.28 14.74 -3.21
N GLU A 109 -22.04 15.99 -3.59
CA GLU A 109 -20.75 16.68 -3.41
C GLU A 109 -20.44 16.95 -1.93
N ILE A 110 -21.43 17.32 -1.12
CA ILE A 110 -21.26 17.48 0.33
C ILE A 110 -20.94 16.13 1.02
N SER A 111 -21.41 15.00 0.49
CA SER A 111 -21.03 13.69 1.02
C SER A 111 -19.53 13.38 0.88
N PHE A 112 -18.83 14.00 -0.08
CA PHE A 112 -17.38 13.87 -0.25
C PHE A 112 -16.63 14.79 0.74
N ARG A 113 -16.68 14.44 2.01
CA ARG A 113 -16.04 15.21 3.09
C ARG A 113 -14.50 15.16 3.01
N THR A 114 -13.86 16.22 3.51
CA THR A 114 -12.40 16.35 3.69
C THR A 114 -11.55 16.10 2.43
N GLU A 115 -10.52 15.25 2.52
CA GLU A 115 -9.56 14.89 1.46
C GLU A 115 -10.31 14.50 0.15
N ALA A 116 -11.43 13.76 0.26
CA ALA A 116 -12.19 13.23 -0.87
C ALA A 116 -12.81 14.31 -1.77
N GLY A 117 -13.45 15.32 -1.18
CA GLY A 117 -14.08 16.41 -1.93
C GLY A 117 -13.05 17.37 -2.53
N PHE A 118 -11.95 17.59 -1.80
CA PHE A 118 -10.82 18.38 -2.29
C PHE A 118 -10.24 17.77 -3.58
N TYR A 119 -9.96 16.46 -3.59
CA TYR A 119 -9.47 15.78 -4.79
C TYR A 119 -10.51 15.76 -5.93
N TYR A 120 -11.77 15.43 -5.64
CA TYR A 120 -12.82 15.42 -6.66
C TYR A 120 -13.02 16.81 -7.33
N SER A 121 -12.73 17.91 -6.63
CA SER A 121 -12.78 19.26 -7.24
C SER A 121 -11.80 19.44 -8.40
N PHE A 122 -10.63 18.80 -8.38
CA PHE A 122 -9.66 18.84 -9.50
C PHE A 122 -10.06 17.91 -10.65
N TYR A 123 -10.69 16.76 -10.36
CA TYR A 123 -11.34 15.95 -11.40
C TYR A 123 -12.44 16.76 -12.11
N LYS A 124 -13.29 17.44 -11.34
CA LYS A 124 -14.35 18.34 -11.85
C LYS A 124 -13.76 19.45 -12.73
N GLN A 125 -12.65 20.06 -12.31
CA GLN A 125 -11.92 21.07 -13.09
C GLN A 125 -11.44 20.54 -14.45
N ILE A 126 -10.86 19.33 -14.51
CA ILE A 126 -10.47 18.72 -15.80
C ILE A 126 -11.66 18.36 -16.67
N VAL A 127 -12.75 17.83 -16.10
CA VAL A 127 -13.95 17.43 -16.84
C VAL A 127 -14.63 18.63 -17.51
N PHE A 128 -14.75 19.76 -16.81
CA PHE A 128 -15.48 20.93 -17.29
C PHE A 128 -14.62 22.03 -17.95
N ALA A 129 -13.28 21.92 -17.96
CA ALA A 129 -12.41 22.86 -18.70
C ALA A 129 -12.69 22.82 -20.22
N PRO A 130 -12.61 23.93 -20.98
CA PRO A 130 -12.97 23.93 -22.41
C PRO A 130 -12.13 22.95 -23.24
N SER A 131 -10.81 22.89 -23.02
CA SER A 131 -9.93 21.85 -23.56
C SER A 131 -9.17 21.06 -22.48
N ILE A 132 -8.62 19.90 -22.83
CA ILE A 132 -7.75 19.11 -21.93
C ILE A 132 -6.45 19.86 -21.63
N VAL A 133 -5.86 20.52 -22.64
CA VAL A 133 -4.60 21.29 -22.51
C VAL A 133 -4.79 22.46 -21.56
N GLU A 134 -5.90 23.19 -21.70
CA GLU A 134 -6.28 24.30 -20.82
C GLU A 134 -6.61 23.85 -19.40
N GLY A 135 -7.26 22.69 -19.23
CA GLY A 135 -7.46 22.08 -17.92
C GLY A 135 -6.13 21.74 -17.23
N LEU A 136 -5.17 21.15 -17.96
CA LEU A 136 -3.83 20.87 -17.44
C LEU A 136 -3.03 22.16 -17.14
N TYR A 137 -3.20 23.21 -17.95
CA TYR A 137 -2.63 24.52 -17.68
C TYR A 137 -3.20 25.15 -16.40
N ALA A 138 -4.53 25.10 -16.22
CA ALA A 138 -5.22 25.61 -15.04
C ALA A 138 -4.92 24.80 -13.75
N LEU A 139 -4.47 23.55 -13.85
CA LEU A 139 -3.96 22.78 -12.69
C LEU A 139 -2.48 23.06 -12.37
N THR A 140 -1.67 23.39 -13.38
CA THR A 140 -0.23 23.69 -13.18
C THR A 140 -0.01 25.15 -12.76
N HIS A 141 -0.96 26.03 -13.06
CA HIS A 141 -0.99 27.44 -12.73
C HIS A 141 -2.25 27.79 -11.92
N ASP A 142 -2.63 26.94 -10.96
CA ASP A 142 -3.85 27.10 -10.17
C ASP A 142 -3.74 28.32 -9.24
N ASN A 143 -4.55 29.33 -9.49
CA ASN A 143 -4.68 30.55 -8.68
C ASN A 143 -6.06 30.67 -8.01
N ASP A 144 -6.87 29.61 -8.06
CA ASP A 144 -8.26 29.57 -7.58
C ASP A 144 -8.45 28.62 -6.39
N THR A 145 -7.43 27.86 -5.98
CA THR A 145 -7.47 27.07 -4.74
C THR A 145 -6.94 27.84 -3.53
N GLU A 146 -5.69 28.29 -3.56
CA GLU A 146 -5.06 29.02 -2.44
C GLU A 146 -5.02 30.53 -2.68
N ASN A 147 -5.60 31.30 -1.76
CA ASN A 147 -5.62 32.75 -1.91
C ASN A 147 -4.22 33.37 -1.82
N TRP A 148 -3.96 34.34 -2.72
CA TRP A 148 -2.68 35.01 -3.01
C TRP A 148 -1.55 34.11 -3.49
N ARG A 149 -1.86 32.93 -4.08
CA ARG A 149 -0.84 31.97 -4.56
C ARG A 149 -1.20 31.45 -5.94
N THR A 150 -0.18 31.15 -6.73
CA THR A 150 -0.29 30.30 -7.92
C THR A 150 0.47 29.01 -7.61
N ILE A 151 -0.18 27.86 -7.74
CA ILE A 151 0.37 26.56 -7.30
C ILE A 151 0.29 25.52 -8.41
N ASN A 152 1.27 24.61 -8.44
CA ASN A 152 1.25 23.43 -9.29
C ASN A 152 0.52 22.30 -8.55
N ALA A 153 -0.78 22.14 -8.80
CA ALA A 153 -1.61 21.15 -8.13
C ALA A 153 -1.15 19.70 -8.43
N LEU A 154 -0.57 19.45 -9.61
CA LEU A 154 0.00 18.15 -9.99
C LEU A 154 1.20 17.76 -9.11
N GLU A 155 2.05 18.73 -8.78
CA GLU A 155 3.24 18.54 -7.95
C GLU A 155 2.89 18.42 -6.46
N ARG A 156 2.02 19.31 -5.95
CA ARG A 156 1.72 19.41 -4.52
C ARG A 156 0.71 18.39 -4.04
N PHE A 157 -0.45 18.26 -4.71
CA PHE A 157 -1.58 17.46 -4.22
C PHE A 157 -1.65 16.03 -4.77
N ASN A 158 -0.70 15.67 -5.65
CA ASN A 158 -0.56 14.36 -6.26
C ASN A 158 -1.84 13.87 -7.00
N ILE A 159 -2.48 14.75 -7.77
CA ILE A 159 -3.79 14.54 -8.41
C ILE A 159 -3.78 13.74 -9.74
N TYR A 160 -2.81 12.85 -9.93
CA TYR A 160 -2.62 12.16 -11.21
C TYR A 160 -3.78 11.22 -11.57
N GLN A 161 -4.35 10.51 -10.59
CA GLN A 161 -5.52 9.67 -10.83
C GLN A 161 -6.77 10.49 -11.22
N GLU A 162 -6.98 11.68 -10.65
CA GLU A 162 -8.08 12.57 -11.04
C GLU A 162 -7.91 13.08 -12.47
N VAL A 163 -6.69 13.48 -12.84
CA VAL A 163 -6.36 13.92 -14.20
C VAL A 163 -6.56 12.78 -15.22
N VAL A 164 -6.06 11.57 -14.92
CA VAL A 164 -6.22 10.41 -15.80
C VAL A 164 -7.69 10.02 -15.96
N LEU A 165 -8.48 9.98 -14.87
CA LEU A 165 -9.91 9.69 -14.97
C LEU A 165 -10.68 10.81 -15.70
N GLY A 166 -10.32 12.08 -15.49
CA GLY A 166 -10.92 13.21 -16.21
C GLY A 166 -10.65 13.15 -17.71
N ILE A 167 -9.42 12.82 -18.12
CA ILE A 167 -9.04 12.61 -19.53
C ILE A 167 -9.78 11.41 -20.13
N ILE A 168 -9.88 10.27 -19.42
CA ILE A 168 -10.64 9.09 -19.87
C ILE A 168 -12.12 9.45 -20.07
N TYR A 169 -12.74 10.11 -19.09
CA TYR A 169 -14.13 10.56 -19.18
C TYR A 169 -14.36 11.48 -20.38
N ARG A 170 -13.46 12.43 -20.64
CA ARG A 170 -13.55 13.36 -21.78
C ARG A 170 -13.27 12.73 -23.14
N THR A 171 -12.38 11.75 -23.21
CA THR A 171 -12.00 11.08 -24.47
C THR A 171 -13.08 10.10 -24.94
N PHE A 172 -13.69 9.35 -24.02
CA PHE A 172 -14.64 8.30 -24.37
C PHE A 172 -16.10 8.77 -24.24
N GLY A 173 -16.61 9.40 -25.30
CA GLY A 173 -17.99 9.91 -25.38
C GLY A 173 -19.11 8.85 -25.30
N PHE A 174 -18.83 7.58 -25.01
CA PHE A 174 -19.84 6.61 -24.55
C PHE A 174 -20.01 6.65 -23.03
N ILE A 175 -18.94 6.94 -22.27
CA ILE A 175 -18.97 7.07 -20.80
C ILE A 175 -19.85 8.27 -20.41
N GLN A 176 -19.66 9.41 -21.06
CA GLN A 176 -20.45 10.64 -20.86
C GLN A 176 -21.96 10.44 -21.10
N ARG A 177 -22.34 9.50 -21.97
CA ARG A 177 -23.74 9.15 -22.26
C ARG A 177 -24.32 8.10 -21.31
N ALA A 178 -23.47 7.35 -20.60
CA ALA A 178 -23.88 6.30 -19.68
C ALA A 178 -23.89 6.78 -18.21
N TYR A 179 -22.96 7.66 -17.83
CA TYR A 179 -22.73 8.06 -16.44
C TYR A 179 -22.42 9.56 -16.31
N PRO A 180 -23.04 10.28 -15.36
CA PRO A 180 -22.56 11.59 -14.92
C PRO A 180 -21.15 11.49 -14.31
N PRO A 181 -20.37 12.60 -14.24
CA PRO A 181 -18.96 12.56 -13.86
C PRO A 181 -18.71 11.92 -12.49
N ILE A 182 -19.56 12.24 -11.50
CA ILE A 182 -19.42 11.73 -10.13
C ILE A 182 -19.60 10.20 -10.03
N PHE A 183 -20.50 9.63 -10.83
CA PHE A 183 -20.75 8.18 -10.87
C PHE A 183 -19.58 7.44 -11.51
N PHE A 184 -19.07 7.94 -12.66
CA PHE A 184 -17.87 7.38 -13.28
C PHE A 184 -16.66 7.40 -12.32
N TYR A 185 -16.52 8.47 -11.54
CA TYR A 185 -15.44 8.61 -10.56
C TYR A 185 -15.52 7.56 -9.43
N ILE A 186 -16.68 7.38 -8.78
CA ILE A 186 -16.83 6.35 -7.73
C ILE A 186 -16.77 4.92 -8.29
N TYR A 187 -17.37 4.66 -9.45
CA TYR A 187 -17.36 3.34 -10.08
C TYR A 187 -15.95 2.91 -10.51
N SER A 188 -15.08 3.87 -10.84
CA SER A 188 -13.65 3.61 -11.06
C SER A 188 -12.96 3.12 -9.79
N VAL A 189 -13.26 3.71 -8.62
CA VAL A 189 -12.71 3.26 -7.32
C VAL A 189 -13.28 1.89 -6.91
N PHE A 190 -14.58 1.65 -7.09
CA PHE A 190 -15.20 0.35 -6.81
C PHE A 190 -14.61 -0.75 -7.69
N SER A 191 -14.38 -0.47 -8.97
CA SER A 191 -13.71 -1.39 -9.91
C SER A 191 -12.28 -1.72 -9.49
N LEU A 192 -11.51 -0.72 -9.01
CA LEU A 192 -10.17 -0.93 -8.45
C LEU A 192 -10.21 -1.79 -7.18
N HIS A 193 -11.23 -1.66 -6.33
CA HIS A 193 -11.43 -2.55 -5.18
C HIS A 193 -11.93 -3.96 -5.57
N GLY A 194 -12.55 -4.12 -6.75
CA GLY A 194 -12.73 -5.43 -7.38
C GLY A 194 -11.40 -6.08 -7.75
N LEU A 195 -10.52 -5.35 -8.43
CA LEU A 195 -9.15 -5.81 -8.78
C LEU A 195 -8.30 -6.15 -7.54
N TYR A 196 -8.44 -5.37 -6.45
CA TYR A 196 -7.81 -5.64 -5.17
C TYR A 196 -8.22 -7.03 -4.63
N LEU A 197 -9.51 -7.34 -4.62
CA LEU A 197 -9.97 -8.66 -4.18
C LEU A 197 -9.44 -9.80 -5.07
N VAL A 198 -9.35 -9.58 -6.39
CA VAL A 198 -8.71 -10.53 -7.33
C VAL A 198 -7.24 -10.76 -6.97
N ALA A 199 -6.48 -9.72 -6.60
CA ALA A 199 -5.08 -9.86 -6.21
C ALA A 199 -4.90 -10.69 -4.92
N LEU A 200 -5.78 -10.49 -3.92
CA LEU A 200 -5.78 -11.27 -2.67
C LEU A 200 -6.16 -12.75 -2.93
N TYR A 201 -7.24 -12.97 -3.69
CA TYR A 201 -7.69 -14.29 -4.13
C TYR A 201 -6.57 -15.06 -4.85
N CYS A 202 -5.94 -14.42 -5.83
CA CYS A 202 -4.84 -14.99 -6.60
C CYS A 202 -3.64 -15.32 -5.70
N THR A 203 -3.28 -14.44 -4.75
CA THR A 203 -2.18 -14.71 -3.81
C THR A 203 -2.45 -15.96 -2.97
N ALA A 204 -3.63 -16.08 -2.36
CA ALA A 204 -4.00 -17.25 -1.55
C ALA A 204 -4.10 -18.55 -2.37
N TRP A 205 -4.66 -18.48 -3.60
CA TRP A 205 -4.68 -19.60 -4.53
C TRP A 205 -3.27 -20.02 -4.95
N MET A 206 -2.40 -19.07 -5.30
CA MET A 206 -1.03 -19.33 -5.73
C MET A 206 -0.20 -20.01 -4.64
N LEU A 207 -0.33 -19.58 -3.38
CA LEU A 207 0.35 -20.17 -2.23
C LEU A 207 -0.04 -21.64 -2.01
N THR A 208 -1.34 -21.93 -1.99
CA THR A 208 -1.93 -23.22 -1.59
C THR A 208 -2.14 -24.22 -2.74
N ARG A 209 -2.06 -23.74 -3.99
CA ARG A 209 -2.50 -24.47 -5.19
C ARG A 209 -3.97 -24.94 -5.09
N SER A 210 -4.83 -24.16 -4.43
CA SER A 210 -6.28 -24.40 -4.31
C SER A 210 -7.06 -23.10 -4.56
N TRP A 211 -7.94 -23.06 -5.56
CA TRP A 211 -8.76 -21.87 -5.82
C TRP A 211 -9.77 -21.63 -4.68
N LEU A 212 -10.19 -22.68 -3.97
CA LEU A 212 -11.05 -22.60 -2.79
C LEU A 212 -10.39 -21.81 -1.63
N ALA A 213 -9.05 -21.81 -1.54
CA ALA A 213 -8.33 -20.95 -0.61
C ALA A 213 -8.40 -19.47 -1.00
N GLY A 214 -8.47 -19.18 -2.31
CA GLY A 214 -8.80 -17.85 -2.83
C GLY A 214 -10.18 -17.41 -2.37
N VAL A 215 -11.20 -18.28 -2.52
CA VAL A 215 -12.57 -18.00 -2.05
C VAL A 215 -12.60 -17.72 -0.55
N LEU A 216 -11.88 -18.51 0.26
CA LEU A 216 -11.79 -18.28 1.71
C LEU A 216 -11.08 -16.97 2.06
N ALA A 217 -9.99 -16.62 1.37
CA ALA A 217 -9.32 -15.32 1.55
C ALA A 217 -10.24 -14.15 1.17
N SER A 218 -11.03 -14.28 0.10
CA SER A 218 -12.03 -13.29 -0.29
C SER A 218 -13.16 -13.16 0.73
N ALA A 219 -13.67 -14.27 1.26
CA ALA A 219 -14.67 -14.27 2.32
C ALA A 219 -14.15 -13.57 3.58
N PHE A 220 -12.93 -13.90 4.03
CA PHE A 220 -12.28 -13.21 5.15
C PHE A 220 -12.13 -11.70 4.91
N TYR A 221 -11.76 -11.27 3.69
CA TYR A 221 -11.64 -9.85 3.37
C TYR A 221 -13.00 -9.13 3.39
N VAL A 222 -13.99 -9.64 2.64
CA VAL A 222 -15.29 -8.99 2.43
C VAL A 222 -16.10 -8.93 3.74
N PHE A 223 -16.16 -10.03 4.49
CA PHE A 223 -16.94 -10.06 5.74
C PHE A 223 -16.29 -9.27 6.89
N ASN A 224 -15.05 -8.78 6.71
CA ASN A 224 -14.37 -7.89 7.67
C ASN A 224 -14.18 -6.46 7.13
N LYS A 225 -15.03 -5.98 6.21
CA LYS A 225 -14.91 -4.65 5.58
C LYS A 225 -14.66 -3.49 6.56
N ASP A 226 -15.30 -3.52 7.74
CA ASP A 226 -15.10 -2.61 8.90
C ASP A 226 -13.61 -2.38 9.26
N ASP A 227 -12.78 -3.37 8.96
CA ASP A 227 -11.37 -3.47 9.32
C ASP A 227 -10.44 -3.61 8.10
N THR A 228 -10.92 -4.15 6.98
CA THR A 228 -10.10 -4.44 5.78
C THR A 228 -10.13 -3.35 4.69
N THR A 229 -11.07 -2.41 4.71
CA THR A 229 -11.14 -1.32 3.70
C THR A 229 -11.69 0.00 4.27
N ARG A 230 -11.39 1.12 3.60
CA ARG A 230 -11.96 2.45 3.89
C ARG A 230 -13.05 2.90 2.92
N VAL A 231 -13.12 2.31 1.72
CA VAL A 231 -14.02 2.73 0.64
C VAL A 231 -15.50 2.66 1.04
N ASP A 232 -15.84 1.78 1.99
CA ASP A 232 -17.16 1.67 2.63
C ASP A 232 -17.68 2.99 3.24
N TYR A 233 -16.79 3.93 3.60
CA TYR A 233 -17.17 5.20 4.25
C TYR A 233 -16.36 6.43 3.80
N THR A 234 -15.31 6.27 2.99
CA THR A 234 -14.62 7.39 2.31
C THR A 234 -14.00 6.88 1.02
N ILE A 235 -14.65 7.15 -0.12
CA ILE A 235 -14.38 6.47 -1.39
C ILE A 235 -13.06 6.91 -2.04
N PRO A 236 -12.91 8.15 -2.57
CA PRO A 236 -11.76 8.54 -3.40
C PRO A 236 -10.57 9.06 -2.57
N LEU A 237 -10.08 8.24 -1.63
CA LEU A 237 -8.83 8.53 -0.92
C LEU A 237 -7.62 8.03 -1.69
N ARG A 238 -6.43 8.60 -1.43
CA ARG A 238 -5.17 8.17 -2.05
C ARG A 238 -4.89 6.68 -1.81
N GLU A 239 -5.13 6.18 -0.61
CA GLU A 239 -5.01 4.74 -0.32
C GLU A 239 -5.98 3.85 -1.15
N SER A 240 -7.16 4.34 -1.54
CA SER A 240 -8.14 3.57 -2.35
C SER A 240 -7.66 3.30 -3.78
N PHE A 241 -6.83 4.19 -4.34
CA PHE A 241 -6.17 3.97 -5.63
C PHE A 241 -4.91 3.12 -5.49
N ALA A 242 -4.17 3.29 -4.38
CA ALA A 242 -2.85 2.70 -4.19
C ALA A 242 -2.88 1.25 -3.67
N LEU A 243 -3.73 0.93 -2.68
CA LEU A 243 -3.78 -0.42 -2.09
C LEU A 243 -4.06 -1.55 -3.11
N PRO A 244 -4.96 -1.39 -4.11
CA PRO A 244 -5.11 -2.36 -5.20
C PRO A 244 -3.79 -2.66 -5.93
N MET A 245 -2.98 -1.62 -6.19
CA MET A 245 -1.69 -1.75 -6.87
C MET A 245 -0.65 -2.43 -5.96
N LEU A 246 -0.60 -2.07 -4.68
CA LEU A 246 0.27 -2.71 -3.67
C LEU A 246 0.05 -4.22 -3.57
N PHE A 247 -1.21 -4.68 -3.57
CA PHE A 247 -1.50 -6.10 -3.45
C PHE A 247 -1.40 -6.87 -4.78
N LEU A 248 -1.58 -6.20 -5.93
CA LEU A 248 -1.20 -6.74 -7.24
C LEU A 248 0.33 -6.92 -7.37
N GLN A 249 1.10 -5.95 -6.89
CA GLN A 249 2.56 -6.03 -6.75
C GLN A 249 2.95 -7.21 -5.84
N MET A 250 2.32 -7.31 -4.66
CA MET A 250 2.57 -8.37 -3.68
C MET A 250 2.33 -9.77 -4.27
N ALA A 251 1.23 -9.98 -4.99
CA ALA A 251 0.94 -11.23 -5.69
C ALA A 251 2.05 -11.59 -6.69
N CYS A 252 2.52 -10.62 -7.48
CA CYS A 252 3.58 -10.83 -8.48
C CYS A 252 4.95 -11.12 -7.84
N ILE A 253 5.27 -10.48 -6.71
CA ILE A 253 6.46 -10.78 -5.90
C ILE A 253 6.36 -12.21 -5.33
N THR A 254 5.21 -12.59 -4.76
CA THR A 254 4.94 -13.95 -4.26
C THR A 254 5.13 -15.03 -5.33
N TYR A 255 4.81 -14.75 -6.61
CA TYR A 255 5.16 -15.66 -7.71
C TYR A 255 6.65 -15.65 -8.03
N TYR A 256 7.25 -14.47 -8.16
CA TYR A 256 8.64 -14.29 -8.61
C TYR A 256 9.68 -14.89 -7.65
N LEU A 257 9.43 -14.88 -6.33
CA LEU A 257 10.36 -15.42 -5.34
C LEU A 257 10.55 -16.95 -5.45
N ARG A 258 9.56 -17.70 -5.96
CA ARG A 258 9.56 -19.17 -6.09
C ARG A 258 10.80 -19.73 -6.78
N PRO A 259 11.37 -20.87 -6.32
CA PRO A 259 12.62 -21.40 -6.87
C PRO A 259 12.49 -21.75 -8.36
N ILE A 260 11.48 -22.52 -8.74
CA ILE A 260 11.28 -22.99 -10.12
C ILE A 260 10.25 -22.10 -10.83
N THR A 261 10.72 -21.22 -11.72
CA THR A 261 9.87 -20.36 -12.57
C THR A 261 10.49 -20.16 -13.95
N THR A 262 9.69 -20.31 -15.01
CA THR A 262 10.12 -20.12 -16.41
C THR A 262 10.47 -18.64 -16.69
N VAL A 263 11.52 -18.39 -17.49
CA VAL A 263 12.02 -17.04 -17.81
C VAL A 263 10.93 -16.08 -18.32
N MET A 264 10.02 -16.54 -19.19
CA MET A 264 8.91 -15.72 -19.69
C MET A 264 7.98 -15.24 -18.56
N ARG A 265 7.58 -16.13 -17.65
CA ARG A 265 6.75 -15.78 -16.48
C ARG A 265 7.52 -14.91 -15.47
N GLN A 266 8.82 -15.11 -15.29
CA GLN A 266 9.64 -14.19 -14.48
C GLN A 266 9.62 -12.78 -15.07
N ARG A 267 9.84 -12.63 -16.39
CA ARG A 267 9.79 -11.33 -17.08
C ARG A 267 8.41 -10.67 -16.91
N LEU A 268 7.32 -11.43 -17.09
CA LEU A 268 5.96 -10.93 -16.89
C LEU A 268 5.73 -10.44 -15.45
N CYS A 269 6.09 -11.24 -14.43
CA CYS A 269 5.93 -10.83 -13.04
C CYS A 269 6.78 -9.60 -12.69
N VAL A 270 8.01 -9.48 -13.23
CA VAL A 270 8.84 -8.26 -13.04
C VAL A 270 8.22 -7.04 -13.73
N ALA A 271 7.67 -7.19 -14.95
CA ALA A 271 7.00 -6.10 -15.66
C ALA A 271 5.72 -5.63 -14.96
N VAL A 272 4.87 -6.56 -14.49
CA VAL A 272 3.68 -6.23 -13.71
C VAL A 272 4.09 -5.59 -12.38
N THR A 273 5.10 -6.13 -11.68
CA THR A 273 5.64 -5.53 -10.45
C THR A 273 6.08 -4.08 -10.70
N LEU A 274 6.83 -3.81 -11.77
CA LEU A 274 7.29 -2.46 -12.13
C LEU A 274 6.12 -1.50 -12.36
N LEU A 275 5.12 -1.91 -13.14
CA LEU A 275 3.93 -1.10 -13.41
C LEU A 275 3.12 -0.84 -12.13
N SER A 276 2.85 -1.88 -11.33
CA SER A 276 2.11 -1.73 -10.07
C SER A 276 2.88 -0.90 -9.03
N SER A 277 4.20 -1.02 -8.96
CA SER A 277 5.04 -0.23 -8.07
C SER A 277 5.10 1.23 -8.49
N PHE A 278 5.16 1.51 -9.80
CA PHE A 278 5.09 2.86 -10.33
C PHE A 278 3.74 3.51 -10.02
N LEU A 279 2.63 2.81 -10.31
CA LEU A 279 1.27 3.31 -10.01
C LEU A 279 1.02 3.47 -8.50
N PHE A 280 1.57 2.60 -7.66
CA PHE A 280 1.49 2.72 -6.20
C PHE A 280 2.18 3.99 -5.68
N VAL A 281 3.41 4.28 -6.12
CA VAL A 281 4.14 5.50 -5.73
C VAL A 281 3.50 6.75 -6.35
N LEU A 282 3.00 6.66 -7.59
CA LEU A 282 2.32 7.77 -8.26
C LEU A 282 0.98 8.14 -7.61
N THR A 283 0.21 7.17 -7.10
CA THR A 283 -1.14 7.45 -6.57
C THR A 283 -1.17 7.84 -5.09
N TRP A 284 -0.09 7.70 -4.33
CA TRP A 284 -0.06 7.98 -2.89
C TRP A 284 1.29 8.46 -2.35
N GLN A 285 1.33 9.70 -1.85
CA GLN A 285 2.51 10.35 -1.25
C GLN A 285 3.17 9.55 -0.11
N PHE A 286 2.41 8.73 0.63
CA PHE A 286 2.92 7.92 1.74
C PHE A 286 3.43 6.53 1.32
N ALA A 287 3.36 6.19 0.02
CA ALA A 287 3.90 4.95 -0.54
C ALA A 287 5.37 4.72 -0.16
N GLN A 288 6.15 5.80 -0.02
CA GLN A 288 7.55 5.76 0.44
C GLN A 288 7.74 5.05 1.79
N PHE A 289 6.82 5.20 2.74
CA PHE A 289 6.91 4.55 4.06
C PHE A 289 6.55 3.06 3.97
N VAL A 290 5.59 2.70 3.12
CA VAL A 290 5.24 1.30 2.84
C VAL A 290 6.37 0.60 2.10
N PHE A 291 7.01 1.27 1.13
CA PHE A 291 8.19 0.75 0.45
C PHE A 291 9.42 0.67 1.36
N LEU A 292 9.58 1.54 2.37
CA LEU A 292 10.61 1.37 3.40
C LEU A 292 10.44 0.03 4.12
N LEU A 293 9.23 -0.25 4.63
CA LEU A 293 8.93 -1.53 5.29
C LEU A 293 9.08 -2.73 4.34
N GLN A 294 8.67 -2.59 3.08
CA GLN A 294 8.85 -3.64 2.07
C GLN A 294 10.33 -3.88 1.75
N ALA A 295 11.14 -2.83 1.62
CA ALA A 295 12.58 -2.93 1.41
C ALA A 295 13.29 -3.54 2.62
N MET A 296 12.90 -3.18 3.85
CA MET A 296 13.38 -3.80 5.08
C MET A 296 13.02 -5.28 5.16
N ALA A 297 11.79 -5.67 4.78
CA ALA A 297 11.37 -7.07 4.72
C ALA A 297 12.15 -7.87 3.66
N LEU A 298 12.35 -7.30 2.46
CA LEU A 298 13.15 -7.91 1.40
C LEU A 298 14.63 -8.06 1.80
N TYR A 299 15.26 -7.00 2.31
CA TYR A 299 16.64 -7.03 2.83
C TYR A 299 16.79 -8.05 3.96
N GLY A 300 15.92 -8.02 4.97
CA GLY A 300 15.91 -8.98 6.07
C GLY A 300 15.80 -10.43 5.58
N SER A 301 14.93 -10.70 4.60
CA SER A 301 14.80 -12.04 4.01
C SER A 301 16.04 -12.51 3.24
N ALA A 302 16.84 -11.60 2.70
CA ALA A 302 18.12 -11.89 2.04
C ALA A 302 19.29 -12.06 3.02
N SER A 303 19.35 -11.26 4.09
CA SER A 303 20.39 -11.36 5.13
C SER A 303 20.17 -12.55 6.06
N LEU A 304 18.91 -12.96 6.29
CA LEU A 304 18.56 -14.26 6.88
C LEU A 304 18.75 -15.44 5.90
N GLN A 305 19.20 -15.18 4.67
CA GLN A 305 19.47 -16.16 3.60
C GLN A 305 18.24 -16.98 3.13
N MET A 306 17.03 -16.59 3.54
CA MET A 306 15.78 -17.27 3.22
C MET A 306 15.27 -17.01 1.80
N VAL A 307 15.74 -15.92 1.17
CA VAL A 307 15.35 -15.52 -0.19
C VAL A 307 16.61 -15.26 -1.03
N PRO A 308 16.71 -15.75 -2.27
CA PRO A 308 17.91 -15.56 -3.09
C PRO A 308 18.27 -14.08 -3.29
N ARG A 309 19.47 -13.68 -2.82
CA ARG A 309 20.00 -12.29 -2.88
C ARG A 309 19.78 -11.63 -4.25
N HIS A 310 20.01 -12.36 -5.35
CA HIS A 310 19.85 -11.87 -6.72
C HIS A 310 18.40 -11.53 -7.15
N LYS A 311 17.39 -12.01 -6.42
CA LYS A 311 15.98 -11.64 -6.62
C LYS A 311 15.67 -10.36 -5.84
N VAL A 312 16.10 -10.30 -4.58
CA VAL A 312 15.94 -9.12 -3.70
C VAL A 312 16.64 -7.90 -4.30
N VAL A 313 17.89 -8.01 -4.76
CA VAL A 313 18.60 -6.91 -5.45
C VAL A 313 17.82 -6.38 -6.65
N ARG A 314 17.19 -7.26 -7.44
CA ARG A 314 16.34 -6.85 -8.58
C ARG A 314 15.06 -6.12 -8.14
N LEU A 315 14.45 -6.52 -7.01
CA LEU A 315 13.25 -5.85 -6.47
C LEU A 315 13.58 -4.49 -5.83
N LEU A 316 14.70 -4.39 -5.11
CA LEU A 316 15.18 -3.11 -4.54
C LEU A 316 15.54 -2.10 -5.65
N LEU A 317 16.23 -2.56 -6.71
CA LEU A 317 16.50 -1.72 -7.89
C LEU A 317 15.21 -1.27 -8.60
N LEU A 318 14.22 -2.16 -8.70
CA LEU A 318 12.90 -1.82 -9.26
C LEU A 318 12.19 -0.75 -8.43
N GLN A 319 12.18 -0.87 -7.09
CA GLN A 319 11.63 0.17 -6.20
C GLN A 319 12.34 1.52 -6.39
N ALA A 320 13.67 1.54 -6.46
CA ALA A 320 14.44 2.76 -6.71
C ALA A 320 14.12 3.38 -8.07
N VAL A 321 13.98 2.58 -9.14
CA VAL A 321 13.56 3.06 -10.46
C VAL A 321 12.15 3.66 -10.40
N CYS A 322 11.19 3.03 -9.73
CA CYS A 322 9.85 3.60 -9.55
C CYS A 322 9.87 4.95 -8.81
N ILE A 323 10.63 5.06 -7.71
CA ILE A 323 10.77 6.30 -6.93
C ILE A 323 11.37 7.42 -7.79
N LEU A 324 12.44 7.13 -8.54
CA LEU A 324 13.08 8.10 -9.44
C LEU A 324 12.18 8.50 -10.61
N SER A 325 11.46 7.54 -11.22
CA SER A 325 10.52 7.84 -12.32
C SER A 325 9.35 8.71 -11.87
N VAL A 326 8.79 8.46 -10.68
CA VAL A 326 7.72 9.31 -10.12
C VAL A 326 8.27 10.67 -9.67
N CYS A 327 9.49 10.73 -9.12
CA CYS A 327 10.16 11.99 -8.79
C CYS A 327 10.32 12.90 -10.02
N ILE A 328 10.77 12.35 -11.16
CA ILE A 328 10.87 13.10 -12.43
C ILE A 328 9.49 13.54 -12.92
N LEU A 329 8.47 12.67 -12.85
CA LEU A 329 7.10 12.99 -13.28
C LEU A 329 6.44 14.06 -12.40
N GLN A 330 6.73 14.05 -11.10
CA GLN A 330 6.31 15.05 -10.11
C GLN A 330 7.32 16.22 -10.01
N PHE A 331 7.82 16.72 -11.14
CA PHE A 331 8.62 17.96 -11.22
C PHE A 331 9.85 18.01 -10.28
N PHE A 332 10.52 16.86 -10.08
CA PHE A 332 11.61 16.68 -9.12
C PHE A 332 11.21 16.85 -7.64
N ASN A 333 10.04 16.35 -7.25
CA ASN A 333 9.51 16.34 -5.88
C ASN A 333 10.59 15.93 -4.85
N LYS A 334 11.09 16.94 -4.12
CA LYS A 334 12.19 16.83 -3.16
C LYS A 334 11.91 15.81 -2.06
N MET A 335 10.65 15.58 -1.68
CA MET A 335 10.27 14.62 -0.64
C MET A 335 10.62 13.19 -1.04
N LEU A 336 10.41 12.81 -2.30
CA LEU A 336 10.74 11.46 -2.80
C LEU A 336 12.26 11.23 -2.86
N LEU A 337 13.02 12.25 -3.27
CA LEU A 337 14.48 12.15 -3.36
C LEU A 337 15.16 12.17 -1.98
N GLY A 338 14.64 12.97 -1.04
CA GLY A 338 15.06 12.99 0.37
C GLY A 338 14.48 11.86 1.22
N SER A 339 13.74 10.92 0.65
CA SER A 339 13.01 9.89 1.41
C SER A 339 13.93 8.87 2.08
N LEU A 340 13.55 8.43 3.29
CA LEU A 340 14.27 7.39 4.03
C LEU A 340 14.37 6.06 3.25
N VAL A 341 13.37 5.74 2.42
CA VAL A 341 13.38 4.53 1.57
C VAL A 341 14.45 4.60 0.47
N PHE A 342 14.66 5.76 -0.15
CA PHE A 342 15.68 5.89 -1.19
C PHE A 342 17.09 5.76 -0.59
N SER A 343 17.32 6.41 0.55
CA SER A 343 18.55 6.24 1.35
C SER A 343 18.76 4.78 1.80
N PHE A 344 17.71 4.10 2.27
CA PHE A 344 17.76 2.70 2.70
C PHE A 344 18.06 1.74 1.54
N ILE A 345 17.43 1.93 0.37
CA ILE A 345 17.67 1.07 -0.80
C ILE A 345 19.13 1.17 -1.24
N MET A 346 19.73 2.36 -1.28
CA MET A 346 21.16 2.50 -1.60
C MET A 346 22.06 1.84 -0.55
N ALA A 347 21.76 2.03 0.75
CA ALA A 347 22.51 1.41 1.83
C ALA A 347 22.46 -0.13 1.77
N ALA A 348 21.26 -0.70 1.60
CA ALA A 348 21.04 -2.14 1.46
C ALA A 348 21.67 -2.71 0.17
N LEU A 349 21.66 -1.96 -0.95
CA LEU A 349 22.32 -2.37 -2.19
C LEU A 349 23.85 -2.32 -2.10
N LEU A 350 24.43 -1.44 -1.27
CA LEU A 350 25.86 -1.45 -0.98
C LEU A 350 26.22 -2.63 -0.08
N ASP A 351 25.49 -2.83 1.03
CA ASP A 351 25.75 -3.94 1.95
C ASP A 351 25.59 -5.32 1.29
N LEU A 352 24.53 -5.53 0.50
CA LEU A 352 24.34 -6.78 -0.26
C LEU A 352 25.45 -7.03 -1.31
N ARG A 353 26.20 -6.00 -1.73
CA ARG A 353 27.43 -6.16 -2.53
C ARG A 353 28.64 -6.50 -1.64
N LEU A 354 28.77 -5.85 -0.48
CA LEU A 354 29.85 -6.10 0.49
C LEU A 354 29.78 -7.51 1.11
N GLN A 355 28.58 -8.04 1.38
CA GLN A 355 28.36 -9.45 1.75
C GLN A 355 28.83 -10.43 0.66
N GLY A 356 28.77 -10.01 -0.61
CA GLY A 356 29.18 -10.78 -1.77
C GLY A 356 28.45 -12.12 -1.94
N SER A 357 29.10 -13.03 -2.66
CA SER A 357 28.59 -14.39 -2.91
C SER A 357 28.89 -15.38 -1.78
N ARG A 358 29.50 -14.94 -0.67
CA ARG A 358 29.93 -15.84 0.41
C ARG A 358 28.80 -16.00 1.47
N PRO A 359 28.55 -17.21 1.98
CA PRO A 359 27.75 -17.42 3.18
C PRO A 359 28.47 -16.91 4.44
N TYR A 360 27.77 -16.85 5.57
CA TYR A 360 28.39 -16.44 6.84
C TYR A 360 29.31 -17.55 7.36
N SER A 361 30.60 -17.44 7.08
CA SER A 361 31.60 -18.40 7.56
C SER A 361 31.81 -18.32 9.08
N GLY A 362 31.69 -19.45 9.76
CA GLY A 362 31.92 -19.60 11.20
C GLY A 362 30.73 -20.15 11.97
N GLY A 363 30.85 -20.21 13.30
CA GLY A 363 29.81 -20.74 14.18
C GLY A 363 28.54 -19.88 14.24
N ILE A 364 27.47 -20.44 14.84
CA ILE A 364 26.16 -19.79 15.00
C ILE A 364 26.28 -18.39 15.62
N LEU A 365 27.07 -18.24 16.68
CA LEU A 365 27.30 -16.95 17.34
C LEU A 365 27.97 -15.91 16.41
N THR A 366 28.91 -16.32 15.54
CA THR A 366 29.56 -15.38 14.62
C THR A 366 28.67 -15.04 13.43
N SER A 367 27.78 -15.95 13.01
CA SER A 367 26.73 -15.65 12.02
C SER A 367 25.70 -14.65 12.56
N PHE A 368 25.26 -14.82 13.81
CA PHE A 368 24.39 -13.87 14.50
C PHE A 368 25.06 -12.49 14.69
N ALA A 369 26.31 -12.46 15.15
CA ALA A 369 27.07 -11.22 15.30
C ALA A 369 27.27 -10.50 13.95
N LYS A 370 27.58 -11.23 12.87
CA LYS A 370 27.65 -10.68 11.50
C LYS A 370 26.32 -10.09 11.06
N LEU A 371 25.20 -10.79 11.29
CA LEU A 371 23.87 -10.26 10.97
C LEU A 371 23.59 -8.93 11.70
N LEU A 372 23.90 -8.83 13.00
CA LEU A 372 23.75 -7.59 13.75
C LEU A 372 24.64 -6.46 13.19
N VAL A 373 25.89 -6.75 12.82
CA VAL A 373 26.80 -5.78 12.19
C VAL A 373 26.26 -5.30 10.84
N HIS A 374 25.74 -6.18 9.98
CA HIS A 374 25.14 -5.79 8.70
C HIS A 374 23.83 -5.01 8.87
N ILE A 375 23.03 -5.28 9.89
CA ILE A 375 21.84 -4.48 10.23
C ILE A 375 22.26 -3.08 10.70
N ALA A 376 23.20 -2.99 11.65
CA ALA A 376 23.72 -1.72 12.15
C ALA A 376 24.38 -0.88 11.04
N LEU A 377 25.19 -1.51 10.18
CA LEU A 377 25.84 -0.86 9.04
C LEU A 377 24.82 -0.26 8.07
N VAL A 378 23.79 -1.01 7.67
CA VAL A 378 22.74 -0.51 6.77
C VAL A 378 21.94 0.63 7.43
N LEU A 379 21.63 0.54 8.72
CA LEU A 379 20.90 1.61 9.43
C LEU A 379 21.73 2.90 9.55
N ILE A 380 23.00 2.80 9.97
CA ILE A 380 23.93 3.94 10.07
C ILE A 380 24.14 4.58 8.69
N LEU A 381 24.37 3.76 7.66
CA LEU A 381 24.54 4.22 6.28
C LEU A 381 23.26 4.85 5.71
N THR A 382 22.09 4.32 6.06
CA THR A 382 20.78 4.91 5.71
C THR A 382 20.65 6.32 6.29
N VAL A 383 20.95 6.51 7.57
CA VAL A 383 20.89 7.81 8.23
C VAL A 383 21.93 8.77 7.62
N LEU A 384 23.17 8.32 7.42
CA LEU A 384 24.23 9.16 6.84
C LEU A 384 23.89 9.62 5.42
N ILE A 385 23.40 8.74 4.56
CA ILE A 385 22.94 9.09 3.20
C ILE A 385 21.71 10.00 3.25
N ASN A 386 20.76 9.77 4.17
CA ASN A 386 19.58 10.62 4.27
C ASN A 386 19.92 12.04 4.72
N MET A 387 20.84 12.20 5.66
CA MET A 387 21.32 13.51 6.12
C MET A 387 22.10 14.26 5.03
N THR A 388 23.02 13.59 4.31
CA THR A 388 23.76 14.25 3.22
C THR A 388 22.85 14.63 2.05
N MET A 389 21.86 13.80 1.71
CA MET A 389 20.84 14.14 0.69
C MET A 389 19.97 15.32 1.12
N LYS A 390 19.44 15.33 2.35
CA LYS A 390 18.61 16.44 2.85
C LYS A 390 19.38 17.75 2.92
N PHE A 391 20.65 17.71 3.31
CA PHE A 391 21.55 18.86 3.27
C PHE A 391 21.77 19.37 1.84
N ALA A 392 22.09 18.48 0.89
CA ALA A 392 22.34 18.85 -0.51
C ALA A 392 21.08 19.37 -1.25
N ILE A 393 19.88 18.97 -0.83
CA ILE A 393 18.59 19.34 -1.46
C ILE A 393 17.92 20.56 -0.77
N GLY A 394 18.36 20.90 0.44
CA GLY A 394 17.76 21.94 1.28
C GLY A 394 16.36 21.57 1.77
N LEU A 395 16.18 20.37 2.33
CA LEU A 395 14.87 19.82 2.70
C LEU A 395 14.58 19.87 4.22
N GLU A 396 13.70 20.79 4.64
CA GLU A 396 13.23 20.89 6.04
C GLU A 396 11.98 20.04 6.37
N ALA A 397 11.20 19.62 5.36
CA ALA A 397 9.78 19.26 5.53
C ALA A 397 9.49 18.16 6.58
N ASP A 398 10.35 17.14 6.68
CA ASP A 398 10.11 15.93 7.47
C ASP A 398 10.10 16.13 9.01
N GLN A 399 10.52 17.29 9.51
CA GLN A 399 10.63 17.53 10.96
C GLN A 399 9.33 17.25 11.72
N HIS A 400 8.17 17.50 11.11
CA HIS A 400 6.86 17.29 11.74
C HIS A 400 6.55 15.80 11.98
N ILE A 401 6.94 14.90 11.06
CA ILE A 401 6.77 13.45 11.21
C ILE A 401 7.67 12.94 12.33
N TYR A 402 8.91 13.44 12.41
CA TYR A 402 9.83 13.09 13.49
C TYR A 402 9.32 13.54 14.87
N LYS A 403 8.86 14.80 14.99
CA LYS A 403 8.24 15.34 16.21
C LYS A 403 7.01 14.53 16.63
N PHE A 404 6.13 14.19 15.69
CA PHE A 404 4.98 13.32 15.97
C PHE A 404 5.40 11.95 16.50
N LEU A 405 6.39 11.29 15.89
CA LEU A 405 6.85 9.97 16.31
C LEU A 405 7.52 10.00 17.70
N THR A 406 8.43 10.95 17.97
CA THR A 406 9.06 11.04 19.29
C THR A 406 8.06 11.32 20.39
N ALA A 407 7.08 12.20 20.14
CA ALA A 407 6.03 12.51 21.09
C ALA A 407 5.03 11.35 21.28
N LYS A 408 4.65 10.66 20.20
CA LYS A 408 3.77 9.47 20.23
C LYS A 408 4.33 8.33 21.08
N PHE A 409 5.65 8.17 21.13
CA PHE A 409 6.33 7.17 21.96
C PHE A 409 6.84 7.73 23.30
N GLY A 410 6.44 8.95 23.69
CA GLY A 410 6.80 9.56 24.98
C GLY A 410 8.28 9.96 25.12
N ILE A 411 9.04 9.95 24.02
CA ILE A 411 10.49 10.26 23.99
C ILE A 411 10.72 11.77 24.16
N ALA A 412 9.78 12.61 23.69
CA ALA A 412 9.82 14.06 23.86
C ALA A 412 8.41 14.62 24.11
N ASN A 413 8.22 15.42 25.16
CA ASN A 413 6.95 16.07 25.45
C ASN A 413 6.80 17.36 24.60
N THR A 414 6.43 17.23 23.34
CA THR A 414 6.19 18.37 22.44
C THR A 414 4.76 18.91 22.62
N ARG A 415 4.61 20.14 23.12
CA ARG A 415 3.34 20.87 23.14
C ARG A 415 3.01 21.57 21.81
N ASP A 416 3.79 21.30 20.77
CA ASP A 416 3.58 21.79 19.41
C ASP A 416 2.18 21.44 18.90
N PHE A 417 1.45 22.44 18.42
CA PHE A 417 0.08 22.30 17.89
C PHE A 417 -0.05 21.14 16.89
N ASP A 418 0.89 21.03 15.93
CA ASP A 418 0.92 19.96 14.94
C ASP A 418 0.98 18.56 15.59
N ALA A 419 1.84 18.39 16.59
CA ALA A 419 2.03 17.09 17.25
C ALA A 419 0.78 16.71 18.04
N LEU A 420 0.18 17.65 18.76
CA LEU A 420 -1.06 17.44 19.51
C LEU A 420 -2.25 17.15 18.57
N MET A 421 -2.35 17.84 17.42
CA MET A 421 -3.41 17.60 16.44
C MET A 421 -3.37 16.17 15.87
N TYR A 422 -2.18 15.59 15.71
CA TYR A 422 -2.05 14.17 15.37
C TYR A 422 -2.30 13.24 16.57
N GLN A 423 -1.79 13.53 17.77
CA GLN A 423 -1.97 12.68 18.95
C GLN A 423 -3.43 12.56 19.40
N CYS A 424 -4.14 13.69 19.45
CA CYS A 424 -5.55 13.76 19.86
C CYS A 424 -6.52 13.21 18.80
N ASN A 425 -6.07 13.06 17.55
CA ASN A 425 -6.85 12.42 16.51
C ASN A 425 -6.77 10.89 16.66
N GLY A 426 -7.87 10.29 17.11
CA GLY A 426 -7.96 8.85 17.35
C GLY A 426 -7.52 7.96 16.17
N ALA A 427 -7.58 8.43 14.92
CA ALA A 427 -7.07 7.70 13.75
C ALA A 427 -5.55 7.39 13.83
N PHE A 428 -4.78 8.21 14.56
CA PHE A 428 -3.34 8.03 14.76
C PHE A 428 -2.98 7.37 16.11
N GLY A 429 -3.98 7.02 16.91
CA GLY A 429 -3.84 6.20 18.12
C GLY A 429 -3.38 4.76 17.82
N PHE A 430 -3.07 4.02 18.89
CA PHE A 430 -2.77 2.59 18.82
C PHE A 430 -4.00 1.77 18.39
N LEU A 431 -3.80 0.56 17.88
CA LEU A 431 -4.89 -0.31 17.43
C LEU A 431 -5.79 -0.73 18.61
N PRO A 432 -7.10 -0.40 18.62
CA PRO A 432 -7.98 -0.70 19.74
C PRO A 432 -8.28 -2.20 19.82
N VAL A 433 -8.29 -2.74 21.06
CA VAL A 433 -8.36 -4.18 21.34
C VAL A 433 -9.60 -4.87 20.73
N ASP A 434 -10.74 -4.18 20.64
CA ASP A 434 -11.95 -4.68 19.99
C ASP A 434 -11.73 -5.10 18.52
N THR A 435 -10.71 -4.55 17.85
CA THR A 435 -10.32 -5.00 16.50
C THR A 435 -9.97 -6.50 16.48
N PHE A 436 -9.22 -6.98 17.46
CA PHE A 436 -8.91 -8.41 17.56
C PHE A 436 -10.15 -9.24 17.91
N TRP A 437 -11.09 -8.70 18.69
CA TRP A 437 -12.34 -9.35 19.03
C TRP A 437 -13.26 -9.51 17.81
N ARG A 438 -13.48 -8.44 17.03
CA ARG A 438 -14.23 -8.48 15.76
C ARG A 438 -13.66 -9.49 14.77
N LEU A 439 -12.33 -9.49 14.59
CA LEU A 439 -11.62 -10.42 13.69
C LEU A 439 -11.60 -11.87 14.22
N SER A 440 -11.67 -12.07 15.54
CA SER A 440 -11.74 -13.40 16.17
C SER A 440 -13.13 -14.02 16.08
N ARG A 441 -14.19 -13.22 16.24
CA ARG A 441 -15.59 -13.66 16.09
C ARG A 441 -15.87 -14.19 14.67
N ARG A 442 -15.12 -13.72 13.67
CA ARG A 442 -15.14 -14.18 12.27
C ARG A 442 -13.98 -15.14 11.92
N LEU A 443 -13.35 -15.75 12.93
CA LEU A 443 -12.27 -16.77 12.87
C LEU A 443 -10.93 -16.34 12.24
N VAL A 444 -10.85 -15.20 11.55
CA VAL A 444 -9.64 -14.82 10.78
C VAL A 444 -8.41 -14.65 11.67
N PHE A 445 -8.56 -13.97 12.81
CA PHE A 445 -7.43 -13.67 13.69
C PHE A 445 -6.82 -14.92 14.37
N PRO A 446 -7.57 -15.83 15.03
CA PRO A 446 -6.98 -17.03 15.61
C PRO A 446 -6.33 -17.95 14.56
N LEU A 447 -6.93 -18.08 13.37
CA LEU A 447 -6.33 -18.83 12.26
C LEU A 447 -5.02 -18.20 11.79
N TYR A 448 -4.99 -16.87 11.60
CA TYR A 448 -3.77 -16.13 11.27
C TYR A 448 -2.70 -16.28 12.35
N MET A 449 -3.05 -16.15 13.64
CA MET A 449 -2.08 -16.23 14.73
C MET A 449 -1.45 -17.62 14.84
N ALA A 450 -2.23 -18.69 14.70
CA ALA A 450 -1.70 -20.06 14.64
C ALA A 450 -0.73 -20.24 13.46
N VAL A 451 -1.07 -19.71 12.28
CA VAL A 451 -0.20 -19.74 11.09
C VAL A 451 1.07 -18.94 11.29
N MET A 452 0.98 -17.72 11.84
CA MET A 452 2.15 -16.86 12.06
C MET A 452 3.11 -17.42 13.09
N VAL A 453 2.61 -17.96 14.21
CA VAL A 453 3.46 -18.64 15.19
C VAL A 453 4.15 -19.85 14.54
N GLY A 454 3.43 -20.65 13.76
CA GLY A 454 4.02 -21.76 12.99
C GLY A 454 5.09 -21.31 11.97
N LEU A 455 4.82 -20.25 11.21
CA LEU A 455 5.76 -19.69 10.23
C LEU A 455 6.99 -19.04 10.88
N LEU A 456 6.84 -18.39 12.03
CA LEU A 456 7.96 -17.78 12.76
C LEU A 456 8.84 -18.85 13.44
N ILE A 457 8.25 -19.92 13.97
CA ILE A 457 9.00 -21.09 14.44
C ILE A 457 9.73 -21.75 13.27
N ALA A 458 9.07 -21.98 12.14
CA ALA A 458 9.69 -22.53 10.93
C ALA A 458 10.85 -21.66 10.41
N LEU A 459 10.69 -20.33 10.44
CA LEU A 459 11.70 -19.34 10.08
C LEU A 459 12.91 -19.40 11.03
N ALA A 460 12.68 -19.43 12.34
CA ALA A 460 13.75 -19.54 13.33
C ALA A 460 14.52 -20.86 13.19
N THR A 461 13.83 -21.99 13.00
CA THR A 461 14.48 -23.30 12.77
C THR A 461 15.26 -23.34 11.46
N ALA A 462 14.74 -22.75 10.38
CA ALA A 462 15.42 -22.69 9.09
C ALA A 462 16.69 -21.83 9.15
N VAL A 463 16.64 -20.66 9.80
CA VAL A 463 17.81 -19.79 10.01
C VAL A 463 18.86 -20.50 10.88
N TYR A 464 18.46 -21.17 11.96
CA TYR A 464 19.35 -21.98 12.79
C TYR A 464 20.02 -23.11 12.00
N GLN A 465 19.25 -23.84 11.17
CA GLN A 465 19.77 -24.91 10.32
C GLN A 465 20.73 -24.38 9.25
N ASN A 466 20.41 -23.26 8.58
CA ASN A 466 21.30 -22.60 7.62
C ASN A 466 22.65 -22.21 8.25
N TRP A 467 22.63 -21.64 9.47
CA TRP A 467 23.85 -21.28 10.20
C TRP A 467 24.62 -22.49 10.73
N ARG A 468 23.94 -23.55 11.17
CA ARG A 468 24.59 -24.81 11.57
C ARG A 468 25.29 -25.47 10.38
N ASN A 469 24.58 -25.67 9.28
CA ASN A 469 25.16 -26.32 8.09
C ASN A 469 26.33 -25.51 7.53
N GLN A 470 26.31 -24.16 7.64
CA GLN A 470 27.46 -23.31 7.29
C GLN A 470 28.63 -23.40 8.27
N ALA A 471 28.38 -23.59 9.57
CA ALA A 471 29.43 -23.86 10.54
C ALA A 471 30.09 -25.23 10.32
N ASP A 472 29.29 -26.26 10.02
CA ASP A 472 29.76 -27.62 9.80
C ASP A 472 30.49 -27.75 8.44
N LEU A 473 30.02 -27.10 7.37
CA LEU A 473 30.78 -26.92 6.12
C LEU A 473 32.09 -26.12 6.30
N ALA A 474 32.14 -25.17 7.24
CA ALA A 474 33.36 -24.42 7.55
C ALA A 474 34.36 -25.21 8.42
N ARG A 475 33.91 -26.29 9.09
CA ARG A 475 34.76 -27.27 9.79
C ARG A 475 35.32 -28.30 8.82
N ALA A 476 34.47 -28.92 8.00
CA ALA A 476 34.89 -29.87 6.96
C ALA A 476 35.82 -29.25 5.89
N LYS A 477 35.93 -27.92 5.81
CA LYS A 477 36.91 -27.19 4.98
C LYS A 477 38.19 -26.78 5.73
N LYS A 478 38.33 -27.16 7.00
CA LYS A 478 39.58 -27.08 7.78
C LYS A 478 40.21 -28.46 7.97
N ASP A 479 39.38 -29.48 8.16
CA ASP A 479 39.79 -30.85 8.45
C ASP A 479 39.64 -31.71 7.17
N ASP A 480 40.72 -31.72 6.37
CA ASP A 480 40.76 -32.15 4.94
C ASP A 480 40.33 -33.62 4.69
N ASP A 481 40.33 -34.47 5.73
CA ASP A 481 39.99 -35.89 5.68
C ASP A 481 38.50 -36.23 5.96
N THR A 482 37.65 -35.25 6.28
CA THR A 482 36.24 -35.52 6.63
C THR A 482 35.26 -35.16 5.51
N PRO A 483 34.65 -36.14 4.80
CA PRO A 483 33.57 -35.84 3.87
C PRO A 483 32.36 -35.25 4.63
N PRO A 484 31.64 -34.26 4.08
CA PRO A 484 30.46 -33.70 4.74
C PRO A 484 29.40 -34.79 4.92
N SER A 485 28.84 -34.89 6.13
CA SER A 485 27.86 -35.92 6.46
C SER A 485 26.61 -35.84 5.56
N GLN A 486 26.05 -36.99 5.20
CA GLN A 486 24.85 -37.07 4.35
C GLN A 486 23.70 -36.18 4.87
N GLU A 487 23.51 -36.14 6.20
CA GLU A 487 22.51 -35.31 6.88
C GLU A 487 22.68 -33.80 6.65
N ALA A 488 23.90 -33.31 6.43
CA ALA A 488 24.17 -31.90 6.12
C ALA A 488 23.79 -31.54 4.68
N LEU A 489 23.65 -32.54 3.80
CA LEU A 489 23.21 -32.40 2.42
C LEU A 489 21.68 -32.58 2.27
N ASP A 490 21.10 -33.51 3.02
CA ASP A 490 19.67 -33.90 2.93
C ASP A 490 18.73 -33.08 3.85
N SER A 491 19.24 -32.17 4.68
CA SER A 491 18.46 -31.35 5.62
C SER A 491 17.69 -30.20 4.97
N ILE A 492 16.81 -30.53 4.01
CA ILE A 492 15.87 -29.60 3.36
C ILE A 492 14.86 -29.08 4.40
N HIS A 493 15.10 -27.89 4.93
CA HIS A 493 14.20 -27.21 5.86
C HIS A 493 12.90 -26.78 5.17
N LEU A 494 11.78 -26.77 5.91
CA LEU A 494 10.41 -26.59 5.38
C LEU A 494 10.20 -25.35 4.48
N LEU A 495 10.95 -24.28 4.73
CA LEU A 495 10.88 -23.02 3.97
C LEU A 495 11.82 -22.96 2.75
N SER A 496 12.71 -23.92 2.55
CA SER A 496 13.73 -23.90 1.48
C SER A 496 13.09 -23.90 0.08
N ASP A 497 12.07 -24.74 -0.12
CA ASP A 497 11.23 -24.77 -1.33
C ASP A 497 10.23 -23.61 -1.42
N ARG A 498 10.06 -22.83 -0.35
CA ARG A 498 8.99 -21.83 -0.16
C ARG A 498 9.51 -20.47 0.31
N PRO A 499 10.49 -19.85 -0.38
CA PRO A 499 11.02 -18.53 -0.03
C PRO A 499 9.93 -17.44 -0.02
N GLU A 500 8.81 -17.63 -0.75
CA GLU A 500 7.70 -16.68 -0.71
C GLU A 500 6.98 -16.63 0.65
N LEU A 501 6.97 -17.72 1.42
CA LEU A 501 6.35 -17.75 2.75
C LEU A 501 7.21 -17.05 3.79
N ALA A 502 8.55 -17.21 3.72
CA ALA A 502 9.47 -16.49 4.59
C ALA A 502 9.37 -14.96 4.37
N TYR A 503 9.31 -14.52 3.10
CA TYR A 503 9.07 -13.11 2.78
C TYR A 503 7.72 -12.61 3.31
N LEU A 504 6.62 -13.33 3.05
CA LEU A 504 5.28 -12.91 3.50
C LEU A 504 5.14 -12.88 5.03
N ALA A 505 5.78 -13.79 5.76
CA ALA A 505 5.81 -13.75 7.22
C ALA A 505 6.53 -12.49 7.75
N ILE A 506 7.73 -12.19 7.22
CA ILE A 506 8.50 -11.00 7.60
C ILE A 506 7.74 -9.71 7.23
N GLN A 507 7.16 -9.65 6.02
CA GLN A 507 6.32 -8.54 5.57
C GLN A 507 5.11 -8.34 6.49
N SER A 508 4.44 -9.42 6.89
CA SER A 508 3.28 -9.36 7.79
C SER A 508 3.66 -8.88 9.20
N VAL A 509 4.87 -9.20 9.70
CA VAL A 509 5.37 -8.66 10.97
C VAL A 509 5.62 -7.16 10.88
N PHE A 510 6.31 -6.66 9.84
CA PHE A 510 6.51 -5.21 9.66
C PHE A 510 5.17 -4.46 9.51
N SER A 511 4.23 -5.00 8.73
CA SER A 511 2.88 -4.43 8.59
C SER A 511 2.10 -4.46 9.92
N ALA A 512 2.23 -5.53 10.72
CA ALA A 512 1.59 -5.64 12.02
C ALA A 512 2.13 -4.59 13.01
N CYS A 513 3.45 -4.41 13.10
CA CYS A 513 4.04 -3.40 13.98
C CYS A 513 3.56 -1.99 13.62
N LEU A 514 3.44 -1.66 12.33
CA LEU A 514 2.89 -0.39 11.87
C LEU A 514 1.40 -0.24 12.23
N ALA A 515 0.60 -1.29 12.01
CA ALA A 515 -0.84 -1.31 12.30
C ALA A 515 -1.14 -1.19 13.80
N LEU A 516 -0.36 -1.87 14.66
CA LEU A 516 -0.43 -1.79 16.11
C LEU A 516 -0.12 -0.36 16.60
N ALA A 517 0.91 0.27 16.02
CA ALA A 517 1.30 1.63 16.37
C ALA A 517 0.26 2.67 15.92
N ILE A 518 -0.27 2.58 14.70
CA ILE A 518 -1.14 3.61 14.08
C ILE A 518 -2.36 2.95 13.44
N GLN A 519 -3.55 3.11 14.04
CA GLN A 519 -4.74 2.39 13.58
C GLN A 519 -5.22 2.75 12.15
N ARG A 520 -5.00 3.99 11.66
CA ARG A 520 -5.26 4.38 10.25
C ARG A 520 -4.48 3.48 9.25
N LEU A 521 -3.43 2.79 9.69
CA LEU A 521 -2.57 1.95 8.84
C LEU A 521 -2.89 0.44 8.95
N LYS A 522 -3.94 0.03 9.71
CA LYS A 522 -4.39 -1.38 9.81
C LYS A 522 -4.68 -2.04 8.46
N TYR A 523 -5.13 -1.24 7.48
CA TYR A 523 -5.47 -1.66 6.12
C TYR A 523 -4.28 -2.17 5.30
N LEU A 524 -3.03 -1.92 5.73
CA LEU A 524 -1.81 -2.50 5.14
C LEU A 524 -1.51 -3.91 5.67
N TRP A 525 -2.02 -4.26 6.86
CA TRP A 525 -1.74 -5.52 7.53
C TRP A 525 -2.85 -6.56 7.35
N LEU A 526 -4.10 -6.15 7.54
CA LEU A 526 -5.24 -7.07 7.55
C LEU A 526 -5.52 -7.83 6.23
N PRO A 527 -5.10 -7.36 5.04
CA PRO A 527 -5.14 -8.19 3.83
C PRO A 527 -4.14 -9.36 3.87
N HIS A 528 -2.95 -9.16 4.47
CA HIS A 528 -2.01 -10.26 4.75
C HIS A 528 -2.62 -11.25 5.76
N VAL A 529 -3.35 -10.76 6.77
CA VAL A 529 -4.08 -11.60 7.74
C VAL A 529 -5.08 -12.52 7.03
N CYS A 530 -5.89 -11.98 6.11
CA CYS A 530 -6.85 -12.76 5.33
C CYS A 530 -6.18 -13.83 4.45
N VAL A 531 -5.12 -13.48 3.73
CA VAL A 531 -4.39 -14.40 2.84
C VAL A 531 -3.67 -15.51 3.63
N LEU A 532 -3.01 -15.17 4.75
CA LEU A 532 -2.24 -16.13 5.55
C LEU A 532 -3.14 -17.05 6.38
N ALA A 533 -4.28 -16.57 6.90
CA ALA A 533 -5.29 -17.42 7.51
C ALA A 533 -5.84 -18.46 6.51
N ALA A 534 -6.20 -18.04 5.30
CA ALA A 534 -6.70 -18.94 4.25
C ALA A 534 -5.62 -19.93 3.76
N PHE A 535 -4.35 -19.51 3.74
CA PHE A 535 -3.21 -20.38 3.46
C PHE A 535 -3.11 -21.53 4.48
N GLY A 536 -3.15 -21.22 5.79
CA GLY A 536 -3.01 -22.22 6.85
C GLY A 536 -4.04 -23.34 6.81
N VAL A 537 -5.30 -22.99 6.54
CA VAL A 537 -6.40 -23.95 6.43
C VAL A 537 -6.25 -24.86 5.21
N SER A 538 -5.55 -24.42 4.15
CA SER A 538 -5.70 -24.98 2.80
C SER A 538 -4.41 -25.52 2.15
N ASP A 539 -3.24 -25.35 2.76
CA ASP A 539 -1.97 -25.77 2.15
C ASP A 539 -1.72 -27.29 2.22
N TYR A 540 -1.29 -27.86 1.10
CA TYR A 540 -1.06 -29.29 0.95
C TYR A 540 0.11 -29.83 1.80
N GLN A 541 1.19 -29.06 1.97
CA GLN A 541 2.37 -29.53 2.71
C GLN A 541 2.10 -29.56 4.23
N THR A 542 1.39 -28.55 4.76
CA THR A 542 0.93 -28.53 6.15
C THR A 542 0.01 -29.73 6.45
N TRP A 543 -1.01 -29.95 5.61
CA TRP A 543 -1.91 -31.11 5.77
C TRP A 543 -1.19 -32.45 5.59
N ARG A 544 -0.25 -32.58 4.65
CA ARG A 544 0.57 -33.79 4.48
C ARG A 544 1.40 -34.08 5.72
N ALA A 545 2.06 -33.07 6.30
CA ALA A 545 2.88 -33.23 7.50
C ALA A 545 2.04 -33.64 8.72
N LEU A 546 0.87 -33.03 8.89
CA LEU A 546 -0.06 -33.36 9.98
C LEU A 546 -0.64 -34.77 9.84
N LEU A 547 -1.17 -35.12 8.66
CA LEU A 547 -1.80 -36.42 8.43
C LEU A 547 -0.80 -37.58 8.42
N THR A 548 0.44 -37.35 7.97
CA THR A 548 1.51 -38.38 8.05
C THR A 548 1.86 -38.72 9.50
N ARG A 549 1.84 -37.73 10.42
CA ARG A 549 2.01 -37.98 11.87
C ARG A 549 0.84 -38.77 12.48
N LEU A 550 -0.34 -38.68 11.89
CA LEU A 550 -1.53 -39.47 12.24
C LEU A 550 -1.63 -40.81 11.47
N GLY A 551 -0.56 -41.23 10.78
CA GLY A 551 -0.49 -42.50 10.04
C GLY A 551 -1.10 -42.48 8.63
N PHE A 552 -1.83 -41.43 8.24
CA PHE A 552 -2.50 -41.34 6.94
C PHE A 552 -1.51 -40.91 5.83
N LYS A 553 -1.17 -41.85 4.94
CA LYS A 553 -0.18 -41.66 3.85
C LYS A 553 -0.77 -41.47 2.44
N SER A 554 -2.11 -41.49 2.29
CA SER A 554 -2.77 -41.35 0.98
C SER A 554 -2.80 -39.90 0.50
N GLU A 555 -2.18 -39.60 -0.65
CA GLU A 555 -2.18 -38.24 -1.22
C GLU A 555 -3.59 -37.74 -1.56
N SER A 556 -4.47 -38.62 -2.07
CA SER A 556 -5.89 -38.32 -2.27
C SER A 556 -6.61 -38.03 -0.94
N GLY A 557 -6.24 -38.72 0.14
CA GLY A 557 -6.74 -38.43 1.49
C GLY A 557 -6.33 -37.03 1.97
N VAL A 558 -5.06 -36.63 1.75
CA VAL A 558 -4.56 -35.28 2.09
C VAL A 558 -5.26 -34.20 1.26
N GLN A 559 -5.49 -34.43 -0.04
CA GLN A 559 -6.25 -33.52 -0.89
C GLN A 559 -7.71 -33.39 -0.41
N SER A 560 -8.39 -34.50 -0.14
CA SER A 560 -9.76 -34.47 0.37
C SER A 560 -9.86 -33.74 1.72
N ALA A 561 -8.97 -34.06 2.67
CA ALA A 561 -8.96 -33.47 4.00
C ALA A 561 -8.80 -31.95 3.97
N ARG A 562 -7.83 -31.42 3.20
CA ARG A 562 -7.63 -29.97 3.09
C ARG A 562 -8.83 -29.28 2.44
N HIS A 563 -9.42 -29.87 1.38
CA HIS A 563 -10.57 -29.27 0.70
C HIS A 563 -11.83 -29.28 1.57
N VAL A 564 -12.07 -30.37 2.31
CA VAL A 564 -13.15 -30.44 3.32
C VAL A 564 -12.91 -29.42 4.44
N ALA A 565 -11.68 -29.28 4.95
CA ALA A 565 -11.37 -28.28 5.98
C ALA A 565 -11.59 -26.84 5.50
N THR A 566 -11.09 -26.47 4.30
CA THR A 566 -11.36 -25.15 3.71
C THR A 566 -12.85 -24.91 3.51
N PHE A 567 -13.60 -25.93 3.07
CA PHE A 567 -15.06 -25.83 2.89
C PHE A 567 -15.80 -25.65 4.22
N LEU A 568 -15.47 -26.42 5.26
CA LEU A 568 -16.09 -26.31 6.59
C LEU A 568 -15.81 -24.94 7.23
N VAL A 569 -14.58 -24.43 7.13
CA VAL A 569 -14.25 -23.08 7.62
C VAL A 569 -14.99 -22.02 6.81
N LEU A 570 -15.06 -22.14 5.48
CA LEU A 570 -15.82 -21.22 4.63
C LEU A 570 -17.32 -21.22 4.97
N ALA A 571 -17.93 -22.40 5.15
CA ALA A 571 -19.34 -22.55 5.53
C ALA A 571 -19.63 -21.91 6.90
N LEU A 572 -18.74 -22.12 7.88
CA LEU A 572 -18.86 -21.52 9.22
C LEU A 572 -18.68 -20.00 9.21
N VAL A 573 -17.74 -19.48 8.41
CA VAL A 573 -17.56 -18.02 8.19
C VAL A 573 -18.82 -17.42 7.54
N LEU A 574 -19.40 -18.12 6.56
CA LEU A 574 -20.65 -17.71 5.91
C LEU A 574 -21.83 -17.71 6.90
N SER A 575 -22.04 -18.78 7.67
CA SER A 575 -23.16 -18.84 8.64
C SER A 575 -23.06 -17.79 9.75
N ILE A 576 -21.85 -17.41 10.16
CA ILE A 576 -21.62 -16.33 11.14
C ILE A 576 -21.81 -14.94 10.52
N SER A 577 -21.43 -14.74 9.26
CA SER A 577 -21.31 -13.41 8.66
C SER A 577 -22.52 -12.98 7.84
N LEU A 578 -23.17 -13.91 7.12
CA LEU A 578 -24.27 -13.61 6.22
C LEU A 578 -25.47 -12.91 6.90
N PRO A 579 -25.92 -13.30 8.12
CA PRO A 579 -27.05 -12.62 8.76
C PRO A 579 -26.81 -11.12 8.96
N ARG A 580 -25.60 -10.71 9.37
CA ARG A 580 -25.25 -9.28 9.49
C ARG A 580 -25.20 -8.58 8.12
N VAL A 581 -24.73 -9.27 7.08
CA VAL A 581 -24.69 -8.71 5.71
C VAL A 581 -26.09 -8.49 5.14
N TYR A 582 -27.04 -9.41 5.39
CA TYR A 582 -28.43 -9.20 5.00
C TYR A 582 -29.05 -8.01 5.73
N THR A 583 -28.91 -7.92 7.06
CA THR A 583 -29.42 -6.75 7.82
C THR A 583 -28.76 -5.43 7.41
N GLU A 584 -27.51 -5.44 6.92
CA GLU A 584 -26.82 -4.25 6.43
C GLU A 584 -27.23 -3.87 4.99
N LEU A 585 -27.65 -4.84 4.18
CA LEU A 585 -28.24 -4.60 2.85
C LEU A 585 -29.73 -4.24 2.91
N GLU A 586 -30.41 -4.55 4.02
CA GLU A 586 -31.78 -4.11 4.31
C GLU A 586 -31.82 -2.71 4.96
N GLU A 587 -30.69 -2.22 5.52
CA GLU A 587 -30.63 -0.90 6.16
C GLU A 587 -30.51 0.24 5.14
N LEU A 588 -31.66 0.74 4.69
CA LEU A 588 -31.76 1.93 3.85
C LEU A 588 -31.64 3.23 4.69
N ARG A 589 -30.80 4.16 4.23
CA ARG A 589 -30.57 5.49 4.81
C ARG A 589 -30.38 6.54 3.71
N GLU A 590 -30.87 7.75 3.98
CA GLU A 590 -30.69 8.93 3.13
C GLU A 590 -29.54 9.81 3.65
N PHE A 591 -28.75 10.41 2.74
CA PHE A 591 -27.79 11.43 3.13
C PHE A 591 -28.48 12.77 3.37
N TYR A 592 -28.59 13.17 4.64
CA TYR A 592 -29.30 14.38 5.05
C TYR A 592 -28.39 15.35 5.82
N ASP A 593 -28.03 16.47 5.17
CA ASP A 593 -27.13 17.51 5.72
C ASP A 593 -27.63 18.93 5.31
N PRO A 594 -28.87 19.32 5.71
CA PRO A 594 -29.54 20.50 5.18
C PRO A 594 -28.83 21.81 5.53
N ASP A 595 -28.24 21.90 6.73
CA ASP A 595 -27.48 23.07 7.18
C ASP A 595 -26.25 23.32 6.28
N THR A 596 -25.60 22.26 5.78
CA THR A 596 -24.47 22.41 4.85
C THR A 596 -24.94 22.70 3.44
N VAL A 597 -26.06 22.09 2.99
CA VAL A 597 -26.69 22.41 1.69
C VAL A 597 -27.10 23.89 1.63
N GLU A 598 -27.74 24.41 2.68
CA GLU A 598 -28.11 25.81 2.80
C GLU A 598 -26.88 26.73 2.75
N LEU A 599 -25.82 26.42 3.52
CA LEU A 599 -24.57 27.16 3.50
C LEU A 599 -23.93 27.19 2.10
N MET A 600 -23.84 26.05 1.42
CA MET A 600 -23.22 25.98 0.08
C MET A 600 -24.05 26.71 -0.97
N ASN A 601 -25.39 26.68 -0.87
CA ASN A 601 -26.28 27.45 -1.74
C ASN A 601 -26.14 28.96 -1.46
N TRP A 602 -26.13 29.39 -0.20
CA TRP A 602 -25.91 30.80 0.18
C TRP A 602 -24.55 31.32 -0.30
N ILE A 603 -23.47 30.56 -0.11
CA ILE A 603 -22.15 30.90 -0.67
C ILE A 603 -22.22 31.00 -2.20
N ARG A 604 -22.91 30.06 -2.87
CA ARG A 604 -23.00 30.06 -4.34
C ARG A 604 -23.74 31.28 -4.88
N GLU A 605 -24.79 31.73 -4.22
CA GLU A 605 -25.75 32.72 -4.73
C GLU A 605 -25.55 34.14 -4.19
N GLN A 606 -25.06 34.30 -2.97
CA GLN A 606 -24.98 35.60 -2.28
C GLN A 606 -23.57 36.21 -2.23
N THR A 607 -22.52 35.50 -2.65
CA THR A 607 -21.15 36.06 -2.69
C THR A 607 -20.47 35.93 -4.06
N PRO A 608 -19.60 36.87 -4.47
CA PRO A 608 -18.81 36.78 -5.70
C PRO A 608 -17.98 35.49 -5.83
N LYS A 609 -17.63 35.10 -7.07
CA LYS A 609 -16.74 33.95 -7.32
C LYS A 609 -15.33 34.14 -6.74
N ALA A 610 -14.80 35.36 -6.77
CA ALA A 610 -13.47 35.69 -6.26
C ALA A 610 -13.36 35.69 -4.73
N THR A 611 -14.47 35.53 -4.02
CA THR A 611 -14.54 35.63 -2.56
C THR A 611 -13.77 34.52 -1.85
N VAL A 612 -13.07 34.90 -0.79
CA VAL A 612 -12.13 34.06 -0.05
C VAL A 612 -12.70 33.65 1.31
N TYR A 613 -12.73 32.35 1.58
CA TYR A 613 -13.28 31.77 2.82
C TYR A 613 -12.20 31.16 3.73
N SER A 614 -12.37 31.39 5.03
CA SER A 614 -11.68 30.75 6.15
C SER A 614 -12.66 29.91 6.96
N GLY A 615 -12.23 28.76 7.48
CA GLY A 615 -13.07 27.77 8.15
C GLY A 615 -12.23 26.54 8.54
N SER A 616 -12.83 25.46 9.03
CA SER A 616 -12.08 24.21 9.16
C SER A 616 -11.68 23.67 7.79
N MET A 617 -10.53 22.99 7.73
CA MET A 617 -10.09 22.28 6.53
C MET A 617 -11.13 21.29 6.01
N GLN A 618 -11.90 20.68 6.91
CA GLN A 618 -12.92 19.69 6.57
C GLN A 618 -14.08 20.30 5.78
N LEU A 619 -14.55 21.48 6.21
CA LEU A 619 -15.63 22.22 5.56
C LEU A 619 -15.15 22.93 4.28
N LEU A 620 -13.97 23.54 4.30
CA LEU A 620 -13.44 24.29 3.16
C LEU A 620 -13.19 23.44 1.91
N ALA A 621 -12.91 22.14 2.06
CA ALA A 621 -12.91 21.20 0.93
C ALA A 621 -14.29 21.13 0.23
N GLY A 622 -15.37 21.09 1.02
CA GLY A 622 -16.74 21.17 0.53
C GLY A 622 -17.04 22.53 -0.12
N VAL A 623 -16.56 23.64 0.45
CA VAL A 623 -16.70 24.99 -0.15
C VAL A 623 -16.06 25.04 -1.53
N LYS A 624 -14.80 24.60 -1.68
CA LYS A 624 -14.10 24.57 -2.98
C LYS A 624 -14.83 23.69 -3.99
N LEU A 625 -15.30 22.51 -3.60
CA LEU A 625 -16.01 21.60 -4.50
C LEU A 625 -17.38 22.13 -4.95
N CYS A 626 -18.25 22.47 -3.99
CA CYS A 626 -19.66 22.81 -4.25
C CYS A 626 -19.83 24.22 -4.83
N THR A 627 -18.86 25.11 -4.59
CA THR A 627 -19.01 26.55 -4.89
C THR A 627 -17.87 27.14 -5.72
N GLY A 628 -16.71 26.48 -5.80
CA GLY A 628 -15.53 26.97 -6.55
C GLY A 628 -14.84 28.19 -5.95
N ARG A 629 -15.17 28.59 -4.71
CA ARG A 629 -14.56 29.75 -4.02
C ARG A 629 -13.12 29.46 -3.58
N ARG A 630 -12.34 30.53 -3.40
CA ARG A 630 -10.93 30.50 -2.98
C ARG A 630 -10.80 30.23 -1.49
N LEU A 631 -9.78 29.48 -1.08
CA LEU A 631 -9.57 29.05 0.29
C LEU A 631 -8.38 29.76 0.94
N THR A 632 -8.44 29.96 2.26
CA THR A 632 -7.27 30.31 3.06
C THR A 632 -6.49 29.09 3.58
N ASN A 633 -7.15 27.92 3.70
CA ASN A 633 -6.56 26.65 4.12
C ASN A 633 -7.39 25.43 3.62
N HIS A 634 -6.81 24.22 3.55
CA HIS A 634 -7.45 23.01 3.01
C HIS A 634 -6.84 21.71 3.59
N PRO A 635 -7.44 20.50 3.41
CA PRO A 635 -7.03 19.27 4.12
C PRO A 635 -5.60 18.75 3.94
N HIS A 636 -4.85 19.22 2.93
CA HIS A 636 -3.50 18.75 2.65
C HIS A 636 -2.50 19.41 3.63
N TYR A 637 -2.39 18.84 4.83
CA TYR A 637 -1.64 19.37 5.98
C TYR A 637 -0.11 19.15 5.90
N GLU A 638 0.41 18.61 4.81
CA GLU A 638 1.82 18.21 4.69
C GLU A 638 2.78 19.43 4.61
N ASP A 639 2.37 20.49 3.91
CA ASP A 639 3.19 21.69 3.69
C ASP A 639 3.38 22.54 4.97
N LYS A 640 4.62 22.94 5.24
CA LYS A 640 5.03 23.71 6.42
C LYS A 640 4.31 25.07 6.49
N GLU A 641 4.30 25.81 5.39
CA GLU A 641 3.77 27.17 5.39
C GLU A 641 2.25 27.18 5.52
N LEU A 642 1.56 26.21 4.92
CA LEU A 642 0.13 25.99 5.10
C LEU A 642 -0.24 25.56 6.52
N ARG A 643 0.59 24.78 7.22
CA ARG A 643 0.39 24.46 8.65
C ARG A 643 0.51 25.72 9.52
N GLU A 644 1.56 26.51 9.32
CA GLU A 644 1.77 27.79 10.01
C GLU A 644 0.61 28.77 9.73
N ARG A 645 0.18 28.90 8.47
CA ARG A 645 -1.01 29.68 8.07
C ARG A 645 -2.29 29.17 8.75
N THR A 646 -2.48 27.86 8.87
CA THR A 646 -3.66 27.26 9.51
C THR A 646 -3.70 27.53 11.01
N LEU A 647 -2.57 27.41 11.71
CA LEU A 647 -2.46 27.78 13.13
C LEU A 647 -2.79 29.25 13.37
N GLN A 648 -2.41 30.15 12.46
CA GLN A 648 -2.80 31.57 12.52
C GLN A 648 -4.29 31.77 12.26
N LEU A 649 -4.86 31.12 11.24
CA LEU A 649 -6.30 31.24 10.94
C LEU A 649 -7.15 30.72 12.12
N TYR A 650 -6.83 29.54 12.67
CA TYR A 650 -7.56 28.92 13.78
C TYR A 650 -7.51 29.68 15.12
N GLN A 651 -6.83 30.82 15.21
CA GLN A 651 -6.87 31.69 16.39
C GLN A 651 -8.29 32.20 16.73
N TYR A 652 -9.27 32.16 15.80
CA TYR A 652 -10.69 32.40 16.12
C TYR A 652 -11.37 31.29 16.95
N TYR A 653 -10.75 30.12 17.11
CA TYR A 653 -11.19 29.12 18.09
C TYR A 653 -10.60 29.37 19.50
N GLY A 654 -9.59 30.22 19.62
CA GLY A 654 -8.90 30.53 20.87
C GLY A 654 -9.51 31.67 21.68
N ARG A 655 -8.89 31.93 22.82
CA ARG A 655 -9.10 33.13 23.65
C ARG A 655 -8.23 34.30 23.14
N ARG A 656 -8.74 35.06 22.16
CA ARG A 656 -8.03 36.16 21.47
C ARG A 656 -8.92 37.41 21.30
N MET A 657 -8.30 38.59 21.16
CA MET A 657 -9.02 39.86 20.95
C MET A 657 -9.58 39.98 19.52
N PRO A 658 -10.74 40.64 19.29
CA PRO A 658 -11.35 40.72 17.96
C PRO A 658 -10.44 41.41 16.93
N LYS A 659 -9.75 42.48 17.34
CA LYS A 659 -8.77 43.21 16.50
C LYS A 659 -7.60 42.32 16.04
N GLU A 660 -7.17 41.36 16.86
CA GLU A 660 -6.07 40.45 16.50
C GLU A 660 -6.52 39.44 15.44
N VAL A 661 -7.67 38.78 15.67
CA VAL A 661 -8.27 37.85 14.71
C VAL A 661 -8.54 38.55 13.38
N TYR A 662 -9.04 39.79 13.43
CA TYR A 662 -9.25 40.64 12.26
C TYR A 662 -7.94 40.91 11.49
N ASN A 663 -6.88 41.34 12.19
CA ASN A 663 -5.58 41.62 11.57
C ASN A 663 -5.01 40.38 10.86
N ILE A 664 -5.09 39.21 11.50
CA ILE A 664 -4.66 37.93 10.91
C ILE A 664 -5.47 37.64 9.64
N HIS A 665 -6.80 37.79 9.69
CA HIS A 665 -7.66 37.43 8.56
C HIS A 665 -7.53 38.40 7.38
N LYS A 666 -7.35 39.71 7.63
CA LYS A 666 -7.00 40.67 6.57
C LYS A 666 -5.62 40.41 5.98
N ALA A 667 -4.60 40.09 6.80
CA ALA A 667 -3.27 39.73 6.30
C ALA A 667 -3.28 38.46 5.42
N MET A 668 -4.18 37.51 5.71
CA MET A 668 -4.41 36.32 4.89
C MET A 668 -5.38 36.54 3.72
N GLY A 669 -5.89 37.77 3.53
CA GLY A 669 -6.83 38.13 2.47
C GLY A 669 -8.19 37.44 2.57
N THR A 670 -8.74 37.29 3.78
CA THR A 670 -10.02 36.62 4.01
C THR A 670 -11.17 37.60 3.88
N ASP A 671 -12.21 37.25 3.13
CA ASP A 671 -13.47 38.01 3.08
C ASP A 671 -14.47 37.52 4.13
N TYR A 672 -14.58 36.20 4.34
CA TYR A 672 -15.52 35.58 5.28
C TYR A 672 -14.89 34.46 6.13
N ILE A 673 -15.24 34.44 7.41
CA ILE A 673 -14.91 33.38 8.36
C ILE A 673 -16.17 32.56 8.63
N ILE A 674 -16.10 31.24 8.46
CA ILE A 674 -17.15 30.29 8.84
C ILE A 674 -16.80 29.72 10.22
N LEU A 675 -17.66 29.99 11.21
CA LEU A 675 -17.59 29.38 12.53
C LEU A 675 -18.54 28.18 12.60
N GLU A 676 -18.00 27.04 13.03
CA GLU A 676 -18.68 25.75 13.13
C GLU A 676 -19.01 25.45 14.60
N ASP A 677 -20.29 25.36 14.97
CA ASP A 677 -20.67 25.12 16.38
C ASP A 677 -20.21 23.75 16.88
N SER A 678 -20.06 22.77 15.99
CA SER A 678 -19.45 21.46 16.28
C SER A 678 -18.01 21.55 16.80
N ILE A 679 -17.27 22.58 16.40
CA ILE A 679 -15.88 22.82 16.80
C ILE A 679 -15.80 23.81 17.97
N CYS A 680 -16.49 24.95 17.86
CA CYS A 680 -16.54 25.95 18.94
C CYS A 680 -17.08 25.37 20.27
N TYR A 681 -18.03 24.43 20.21
CA TYR A 681 -18.70 23.82 21.37
C TYR A 681 -18.45 22.31 21.49
N ALA A 682 -17.31 21.82 21.00
CA ALA A 682 -16.96 20.41 21.02
C ALA A 682 -17.07 19.81 22.45
N ARG A 683 -18.02 18.88 22.65
CA ARG A 683 -18.19 18.13 23.93
C ARG A 683 -17.71 16.68 23.88
N ALA A 684 -17.47 16.13 22.69
CA ALA A 684 -17.26 14.70 22.48
C ALA A 684 -15.79 14.24 22.48
N ALA A 685 -14.84 15.16 22.31
CA ALA A 685 -13.41 14.87 22.45
C ALA A 685 -12.95 15.05 23.90
N ALA A 686 -11.90 14.32 24.29
CA ALA A 686 -11.31 14.43 25.62
C ALA A 686 -10.83 15.87 25.93
N LEU A 687 -10.83 16.23 27.21
CA LEU A 687 -10.23 17.47 27.72
C LEU A 687 -8.75 17.54 27.30
N GLY A 688 -8.32 18.71 26.80
CA GLY A 688 -6.97 18.90 26.26
C GLY A 688 -6.81 18.45 24.81
N CYS A 689 -7.84 17.83 24.21
CA CYS A 689 -7.83 17.30 22.84
C CYS A 689 -8.94 17.87 21.93
N ARG A 690 -9.71 18.86 22.37
CA ARG A 690 -10.61 19.64 21.50
C ARG A 690 -9.79 20.67 20.74
N LEU A 691 -10.12 20.99 19.48
CA LEU A 691 -9.38 22.00 18.71
C LEU A 691 -9.26 23.38 19.43
N PRO A 692 -10.31 23.89 20.12
CA PRO A 692 -10.17 25.09 20.95
C PRO A 692 -9.18 24.94 22.12
N ASP A 693 -9.03 23.75 22.71
CA ASP A 693 -8.02 23.47 23.75
C ASP A 693 -6.61 23.49 23.14
N LEU A 694 -6.42 22.87 21.96
CA LEU A 694 -5.13 22.85 21.26
C LEU A 694 -4.66 24.26 20.89
N ILE A 695 -5.59 25.12 20.49
CA ILE A 695 -5.30 26.53 20.22
C ILE A 695 -4.97 27.28 21.52
N ASP A 696 -5.70 27.08 22.62
CA ASP A 696 -5.36 27.70 23.90
C ASP A 696 -3.98 27.24 24.41
N ILE A 697 -3.68 25.93 24.36
CA ILE A 697 -2.34 25.38 24.70
C ILE A 697 -1.25 26.02 23.83
N SER A 698 -1.49 26.18 22.52
CA SER A 698 -0.52 26.82 21.62
C SER A 698 -0.27 28.32 21.91
N ASN A 699 -1.21 28.98 22.59
CA ASN A 699 -1.08 30.35 23.08
C ASN A 699 -0.47 30.44 24.51
N GLY A 700 -0.21 29.31 25.17
CA GLY A 700 0.15 29.29 26.59
C GLY A 700 -1.02 29.55 27.54
N HIS A 701 -2.26 29.43 27.06
CA HIS A 701 -3.48 29.66 27.84
C HIS A 701 -4.04 28.37 28.45
N LEU A 702 -4.60 28.47 29.66
CA LEU A 702 -5.37 27.40 30.29
C LEU A 702 -6.70 27.18 29.54
N TYR A 703 -6.99 25.92 29.23
CA TYR A 703 -8.24 25.48 28.61
C TYR A 703 -9.28 25.07 29.66
N ASN A 704 -10.55 25.01 29.25
CA ASN A 704 -11.67 24.78 30.18
C ASN A 704 -11.67 23.32 30.67
N GLY A 705 -11.27 23.10 31.93
CA GLY A 705 -11.11 21.76 32.53
C GLY A 705 -9.67 21.25 32.56
N ALA A 706 -8.67 22.13 32.38
CA ALA A 706 -7.26 21.82 32.60
C ALA A 706 -6.99 21.29 34.02
N GLN A 707 -5.97 20.43 34.15
CA GLN A 707 -5.59 19.81 35.41
C GLN A 707 -4.65 20.69 36.25
N ALA A 708 -4.60 20.44 37.56
CA ALA A 708 -3.78 21.20 38.51
C ALA A 708 -2.28 21.25 38.17
N GLU A 709 -1.76 20.29 37.40
CA GLU A 709 -0.37 20.26 36.95
C GLU A 709 -0.09 21.21 35.77
N GLU A 710 -1.10 21.56 34.99
CA GLU A 710 -0.96 22.42 33.80
C GLU A 710 -0.86 23.90 34.16
N LEU A 711 -1.42 24.31 35.32
CA LEU A 711 -1.24 25.65 35.90
C LEU A 711 0.23 26.00 36.20
N LYS A 712 1.14 25.02 36.21
CA LYS A 712 2.59 25.24 36.32
C LYS A 712 3.22 25.80 35.01
N PHE A 713 2.48 25.78 33.90
CA PHE A 713 3.00 26.06 32.55
C PHE A 713 2.08 26.90 31.65
N LEU A 714 0.78 26.99 31.97
CA LEU A 714 -0.23 27.72 31.22
C LEU A 714 -0.85 28.79 32.12
N ALA A 715 -1.18 29.96 31.55
CA ALA A 715 -1.75 31.10 32.26
C ALA A 715 -3.26 31.25 31.99
N GLU A 716 -3.99 31.88 32.91
CA GLU A 716 -5.38 32.29 32.65
C GLU A 716 -5.42 33.43 31.63
N ALA A 717 -6.13 33.24 30.52
CA ALA A 717 -6.31 34.29 29.54
C ALA A 717 -7.37 35.30 30.02
N LYS A 718 -7.01 36.59 29.97
CA LYS A 718 -7.85 37.73 30.42
C LYS A 718 -9.07 38.01 29.51
N VAL A 719 -9.33 37.17 28.51
CA VAL A 719 -10.35 37.34 27.48
C VAL A 719 -11.19 36.08 27.31
N GLY A 720 -12.45 36.27 26.90
CA GLY A 720 -13.33 35.16 26.52
C GLY A 720 -12.85 34.45 25.24
N ARG A 721 -13.41 33.26 24.97
CA ARG A 721 -13.18 32.59 23.68
C ARG A 721 -13.90 33.36 22.57
N PHE A 722 -13.22 33.56 21.44
CA PHE A 722 -13.75 34.39 20.35
C PHE A 722 -15.12 33.87 19.84
N CYS A 723 -15.28 32.55 19.67
CA CYS A 723 -16.57 31.90 19.34
C CYS A 723 -17.75 32.32 20.22
N ASP A 724 -17.53 32.60 21.50
CA ASP A 724 -18.58 32.89 22.48
C ASP A 724 -18.92 34.38 22.50
N VAL A 725 -17.90 35.24 22.52
CA VAL A 725 -18.08 36.69 22.63
C VAL A 725 -18.59 37.29 21.32
N ILE A 726 -18.18 36.78 20.16
CA ILE A 726 -18.66 37.30 18.86
C ILE A 726 -20.18 37.12 18.65
N LYS A 727 -20.80 36.15 19.33
CA LYS A 727 -22.26 35.96 19.30
C LYS A 727 -23.03 37.09 19.99
N GLN A 728 -22.37 37.86 20.86
CA GLN A 728 -22.96 39.00 21.57
C GLN A 728 -23.04 40.29 20.73
N GLN A 729 -22.37 40.34 19.57
CA GLN A 729 -22.37 41.49 18.64
C GLN A 729 -22.05 42.83 19.32
N THR A 730 -21.11 42.84 20.26
CA THR A 730 -20.70 44.08 20.95
C THR A 730 -20.01 45.04 19.98
N ALA A 731 -20.04 46.34 20.28
CA ALA A 731 -19.48 47.39 19.43
C ALA A 731 -17.98 47.23 19.09
N GLU A 732 -17.23 46.47 19.91
CA GLU A 732 -15.84 46.12 19.62
C GLU A 732 -15.73 45.08 18.49
N TYR A 733 -16.64 44.11 18.43
CA TYR A 733 -16.66 43.04 17.42
C TYR A 733 -17.30 43.52 16.11
N THR A 734 -18.42 44.26 16.18
CA THR A 734 -19.12 44.76 14.98
C THR A 734 -18.32 45.78 14.17
N ARG A 735 -17.27 46.36 14.76
CA ARG A 735 -16.28 47.19 14.05
C ARG A 735 -15.44 46.41 13.05
N TYR A 736 -15.28 45.10 13.26
CA TYR A 736 -14.36 44.24 12.51
C TYR A 736 -15.08 43.09 11.77
N PHE A 737 -16.23 42.65 12.28
CA PHE A 737 -16.97 41.50 11.78
C PHE A 737 -18.46 41.79 11.64
N TYR A 738 -19.05 41.39 10.52
CA TYR A 738 -20.50 41.48 10.29
C TYR A 738 -21.08 40.08 10.03
N LEU A 739 -22.09 39.67 10.79
CA LEU A 739 -22.76 38.38 10.60
C LEU A 739 -23.59 38.39 9.31
N ALA A 740 -23.12 37.68 8.29
CA ALA A 740 -23.70 37.67 6.95
C ALA A 740 -24.64 36.48 6.69
N PHE A 741 -24.44 35.37 7.41
CA PHE A 741 -25.30 34.18 7.37
C PHE A 741 -25.26 33.44 8.71
N HIS A 742 -26.37 32.82 9.09
CA HIS A 742 -26.43 31.89 10.23
C HIS A 742 -27.49 30.82 10.01
N ASN A 743 -27.20 29.60 10.45
CA ASN A 743 -28.19 28.55 10.67
C ASN A 743 -27.89 27.80 11.99
N LYS A 744 -28.33 26.55 12.15
CA LYS A 744 -28.18 25.82 13.43
C LYS A 744 -26.73 25.36 13.66
N THR A 745 -25.98 25.09 12.59
CA THR A 745 -24.60 24.56 12.66
C THR A 745 -23.53 25.60 12.36
N PHE A 746 -23.80 26.56 11.47
CA PHE A 746 -22.81 27.49 10.94
C PHE A 746 -23.16 28.96 11.20
N ARG A 747 -22.15 29.81 11.43
CA ARG A 747 -22.26 31.28 11.37
C ARG A 747 -21.13 31.85 10.53
N VAL A 748 -21.48 32.65 9.54
CA VAL A 748 -20.52 33.24 8.59
C VAL A 748 -20.39 34.72 8.86
N TYR A 749 -19.17 35.16 9.17
CA TYR A 749 -18.83 36.54 9.49
C TYR A 749 -17.98 37.15 8.38
N LYS A 750 -18.46 38.23 7.78
CA LYS A 750 -17.67 39.07 6.86
C LYS A 750 -16.60 39.82 7.64
N VAL A 751 -15.37 39.82 7.16
CA VAL A 751 -14.24 40.58 7.70
C VAL A 751 -14.23 41.95 7.03
N LEU A 752 -14.68 42.98 7.74
CA LEU A 752 -15.02 44.32 7.18
C LEU A 752 -13.84 45.02 6.51
#